data_AF-A0A7S3K1F7-F1
#
_entry.id   AF-A0A7S3K1F7-F1
#
_cell.length_a   1.000
_cell.length_b   1.000
_cell.length_c   1.000
_cell.angle_alpha   90.00
_cell.angle_beta   90.00
_cell.angle_gamma   90.00
#
_symmetry.space_group_name_H-M   'P 1'
#
loop_
_entity.id
_entity.type
_entity.pdbx_description
1 polymer ?
#
loop_
_entity_poly.entity_id
_entity_poly.type
_entity_poly.pdbx_seq_one_letter_code
_entity_poly.pdbx_strand_id
1 'polypeptide(L)'
;MLHLSALIDVWTVSTSILDIVTDVLVCKQFYENDYRIYFILSMTIFCAASAAYAFLFVATYVAENRGVLTRMVVFLAALPFSQLLPIFHWLESFHIETIDKMLWKTKILVPTVALAASSGCSKVEDQLWTMLQSAYTRHAGFMAEAIMEALPQAALQTYAAATGAATTIITVVSIILSALVIVSKGYILAYSIEPMVAVFNASCIAHDIFTIFANTSWLATRSDVDPIGKWLLFFLFWALVTLVIGLACAHLFIVCDDHLKQYRSQISRPQLSIAGSPVWFELYVVRGLALFCTYLPAMAIFVTARLVALPLFVFRSLDAKHALHYEFYAFIFRQWLTGPNFVLRLEALNEIISAAHRSAPALNRAIRANPDPLEHRAVRKRWINALATPKEWRAAIFRRQGAIRWQQHNHTADINFEQEERRLDIQATENEKFPKSNICRRLLHRFWHHVLSESDREVANDLWHNLLDRSDILSFYDRSSGDLGGAPANLSLLKYPFQTFLILLGSSSLILGLLIFLIFLPFAIAFHALGALYAPFRLFAILIYPNDQPKNVIGITLTVTMLIVSVPLLVLAPNVHRFRVSRDRLTSTRNLPEFIYDNKRIRGIVCRRYLAKRARHAIRENILNRLNGSSDVTDYILDSFLGGDHFFKYDFAGLALWQLYSFHKAHDDFLHKKIPIFHHQDQQKEKLAEDTVSMVSSSFID
;
A
#
# COMPACT_ATOMS: atom_id res chain seq x y z
N MET A 1 17.56 21.44 5.57
CA MET A 1 16.86 20.19 5.95
C MET A 1 16.92 19.97 7.45
N LEU A 2 18.11 19.77 8.05
CA LEU A 2 18.29 19.56 9.51
C LEU A 2 17.62 20.64 10.39
N HIS A 3 17.88 21.93 10.13
CA HIS A 3 17.27 23.01 10.92
C HIS A 3 15.73 23.06 10.80
N LEU A 4 15.17 22.76 9.63
CA LEU A 4 13.72 22.74 9.44
C LEU A 4 13.09 21.57 10.19
N SER A 5 13.71 20.38 10.17
CA SER A 5 13.25 19.25 10.99
C SER A 5 13.26 19.61 12.46
N ALA A 6 14.35 20.20 12.97
CA ALA A 6 14.45 20.58 14.37
C ALA A 6 13.38 21.61 14.77
N LEU A 7 13.09 22.59 13.91
CA LEU A 7 12.01 23.56 14.14
C LEU A 7 10.63 22.91 14.17
N ILE A 8 10.37 21.96 13.26
CA ILE A 8 9.12 21.19 13.25
C ILE A 8 9.01 20.36 14.53
N ASP A 9 10.08 19.71 14.95
CA ASP A 9 10.10 18.90 16.18
C ASP A 9 9.81 19.76 17.41
N VAL A 10 10.47 20.92 17.55
CA VAL A 10 10.23 21.87 18.64
C VAL A 10 8.80 22.38 18.62
N TRP A 11 8.27 22.72 17.44
CA TRP A 11 6.89 23.14 17.27
C TRP A 11 5.91 22.06 17.74
N THR A 12 6.04 20.83 17.21
CA THR A 12 5.16 19.70 17.53
C THR A 12 5.18 19.35 19.02
N VAL A 13 6.35 19.38 19.65
CA VAL A 13 6.48 19.12 21.09
C VAL A 13 5.82 20.24 21.90
N SER A 14 6.10 21.50 21.54
CA SER A 14 5.57 22.65 22.25
C SER A 14 4.04 22.71 22.16
N THR A 15 3.48 22.46 20.97
CA THR A 15 2.02 22.43 20.79
C THR A 15 1.38 21.24 21.52
N SER A 16 2.02 20.07 21.55
CA SER A 16 1.50 18.91 22.31
C SER A 16 1.50 19.16 23.81
N ILE A 17 2.54 19.83 24.35
CA ILE A 17 2.56 20.23 25.77
C ILE A 17 1.44 21.21 26.07
N LEU A 18 1.26 22.21 25.21
CA LEU A 18 0.19 23.19 25.38
C LEU A 18 -1.19 22.52 25.34
N ASP A 19 -1.39 21.53 24.46
CA ASP A 19 -2.62 20.75 24.33
C ASP A 19 -2.97 20.00 25.62
N ILE A 20 -1.99 19.25 26.17
CA ILE A 20 -2.15 18.55 27.47
C ILE A 20 -2.53 19.54 28.57
N VAL A 21 -1.87 20.69 28.64
CA VAL A 21 -2.16 21.73 29.65
C VAL A 21 -3.58 22.26 29.46
N THR A 22 -3.99 22.58 28.23
CA THR A 22 -5.34 23.08 27.98
C THR A 22 -6.41 22.04 28.26
N ASP A 23 -6.15 20.77 27.96
CA ASP A 23 -7.07 19.67 28.25
C ASP A 23 -7.30 19.48 29.76
N VAL A 24 -6.24 19.58 30.56
CA VAL A 24 -6.34 19.55 32.04
C VAL A 24 -7.12 20.76 32.54
N LEU A 25 -6.87 21.96 32.00
CA LEU A 25 -7.59 23.18 32.39
C LEU A 25 -9.08 23.09 32.05
N VAL A 26 -9.44 22.54 30.89
CA VAL A 26 -10.84 22.35 30.50
C VAL A 26 -11.51 21.27 31.37
N CYS A 27 -10.81 20.19 31.70
CA CYS A 27 -11.31 19.17 32.63
C CYS A 27 -11.59 19.77 34.02
N LYS A 28 -10.65 20.56 34.55
CA LYS A 28 -10.84 21.32 35.80
C LYS A 28 -12.05 22.25 35.70
N GLN A 29 -12.23 22.94 34.57
CA GLN A 29 -13.38 23.80 34.35
C GLN A 29 -14.70 23.03 34.33
N PHE A 30 -14.75 21.83 33.76
CA PHE A 30 -15.94 20.98 33.86
C PHE A 30 -16.29 20.64 35.30
N TYR A 31 -15.29 20.43 36.16
CA TYR A 31 -15.52 20.21 37.58
C TYR A 31 -16.02 21.47 38.30
N GLU A 32 -15.34 22.61 38.11
CA GLU A 32 -15.68 23.88 38.78
C GLU A 32 -17.08 24.40 38.40
N ASN A 33 -17.53 24.14 37.17
CA ASN A 33 -18.85 24.54 36.69
C ASN A 33 -19.95 23.47 36.92
N ASP A 34 -19.68 22.44 37.73
CA ASP A 34 -20.59 21.31 38.04
C ASP A 34 -21.07 20.50 36.81
N TYR A 35 -20.28 20.50 35.74
CA TYR A 35 -20.49 19.68 34.55
C TYR A 35 -19.97 18.26 34.73
N ARG A 36 -20.54 17.54 35.71
CA ARG A 36 -20.02 16.25 36.19
C ARG A 36 -19.87 15.18 35.11
N ILE A 37 -20.80 15.10 34.16
CA ILE A 37 -20.74 14.10 33.08
C ILE A 37 -19.50 14.36 32.20
N TYR A 38 -19.27 15.60 31.77
CA TYR A 38 -18.12 15.95 30.96
C TYR A 38 -16.80 15.76 31.72
N PHE A 39 -16.77 16.10 33.01
CA PHE A 39 -15.63 15.82 33.89
C PHE A 39 -15.32 14.32 33.98
N ILE A 40 -16.32 13.47 34.25
CA ILE A 40 -16.13 12.01 34.36
C ILE A 40 -15.64 11.41 33.03
N LEU A 41 -16.22 11.84 31.91
CA LEU A 41 -15.78 11.40 30.59
C LEU A 41 -14.34 11.81 30.29
N SER A 42 -13.98 13.06 30.60
CA SER A 42 -12.61 13.55 30.44
C SER A 42 -11.61 12.78 31.31
N MET A 43 -11.93 12.55 32.58
CA MET A 43 -11.10 11.73 33.47
C MET A 43 -10.96 10.28 32.97
N THR A 44 -12.02 9.73 32.38
CA THR A 44 -11.97 8.38 31.78
C THR A 44 -11.01 8.34 30.59
N ILE A 45 -11.02 9.37 29.74
CA ILE A 45 -10.08 9.52 28.63
C ILE A 45 -8.64 9.60 29.15
N PHE A 46 -8.36 10.46 30.16
CA PHE A 46 -7.03 10.56 30.75
C PHE A 46 -6.54 9.24 31.38
N CYS A 47 -7.41 8.50 32.06
CA CYS A 47 -7.06 7.20 32.64
C CYS A 47 -6.74 6.17 31.54
N ALA A 48 -7.53 6.12 30.47
CA ALA A 48 -7.30 5.21 29.35
C ALA A 48 -6.00 5.54 28.60
N ALA A 49 -5.77 6.83 28.32
CA ALA A 49 -4.54 7.33 27.73
C ALA A 49 -3.32 7.01 28.61
N SER A 50 -3.42 7.25 29.92
CA SER A 50 -2.36 6.97 30.89
C SER A 50 -1.96 5.50 30.92
N ALA A 51 -2.95 4.60 30.92
CA ALA A 51 -2.72 3.17 30.88
C ALA A 51 -2.02 2.76 29.57
N ALA A 52 -2.44 3.34 28.43
CA ALA A 52 -1.85 3.05 27.13
C ALA A 52 -0.40 3.55 27.02
N TYR A 53 -0.08 4.74 27.53
CA TYR A 53 1.29 5.25 27.51
C TYR A 53 2.22 4.44 28.42
N ALA A 54 1.76 4.08 29.62
CA ALA A 54 2.52 3.22 30.52
C ALA A 54 2.74 1.83 29.91
N PHE A 55 1.73 1.28 29.24
CA PHE A 55 1.85 0.03 28.50
C PHE A 55 2.88 0.13 27.36
N LEU A 56 2.79 1.18 26.53
CA LEU A 56 3.72 1.43 25.43
C LEU A 56 5.16 1.58 25.94
N PHE A 57 5.35 2.27 27.07
CA PHE A 57 6.65 2.42 27.71
C PHE A 57 7.22 1.09 28.17
N VAL A 58 6.43 0.24 28.83
CA VAL A 58 6.87 -1.09 29.26
C VAL A 58 7.22 -1.96 28.06
N ALA A 59 6.37 -1.95 27.03
CA ALA A 59 6.59 -2.72 25.81
C ALA A 59 7.83 -2.29 25.03
N THR A 60 8.20 -1.00 25.11
CA THR A 60 9.35 -0.44 24.39
C THR A 60 10.65 -0.60 25.17
N TYR A 61 10.65 -0.25 26.47
CA TYR A 61 11.88 -0.07 27.23
C TYR A 61 12.26 -1.23 28.14
N VAL A 62 11.32 -2.10 28.54
CA VAL A 62 11.67 -3.22 29.44
C VAL A 62 12.27 -4.36 28.61
N ALA A 63 13.45 -4.83 29.00
CA ALA A 63 14.11 -5.92 28.26
C ALA A 63 13.22 -7.17 28.20
N GLU A 64 13.16 -7.83 27.04
CA GLU A 64 12.32 -9.01 26.81
C GLU A 64 12.58 -10.13 27.83
N ASN A 65 13.82 -10.26 28.31
CA ASN A 65 14.23 -11.28 29.28
C ASN A 65 13.83 -10.97 30.74
N ARG A 66 13.11 -9.88 31.02
CA ARG A 66 12.67 -9.52 32.37
C ARG A 66 11.38 -10.25 32.74
N GLY A 67 11.33 -10.73 33.99
CA GLY A 67 10.17 -11.42 34.54
C GLY A 67 8.93 -10.53 34.66
N VAL A 68 7.78 -11.19 34.77
CA VAL A 68 6.44 -10.59 34.84
C VAL A 68 6.33 -9.52 35.93
N LEU A 69 6.78 -9.85 37.14
CA LEU A 69 6.70 -8.94 38.28
C LEU A 69 7.47 -7.65 37.99
N THR A 70 8.64 -7.72 37.35
CA THR A 70 9.40 -6.53 36.95
C THR A 70 8.62 -5.68 35.97
N ARG A 71 8.00 -6.28 34.94
CA ARG A 71 7.18 -5.55 33.96
C ARG A 71 5.98 -4.87 34.63
N MET A 72 5.28 -5.57 35.53
CA MET A 72 4.16 -5.02 36.31
C MET A 72 4.61 -3.86 37.22
N VAL A 73 5.74 -4.00 37.90
CA VAL A 73 6.29 -2.94 38.76
C VAL A 73 6.67 -1.72 37.94
N VAL A 74 7.31 -1.90 36.78
CA VAL A 74 7.63 -0.78 35.87
C VAL A 74 6.37 -0.13 35.35
N PHE A 75 5.34 -0.91 34.98
CA PHE A 75 4.04 -0.37 34.55
C PHE A 75 3.41 0.52 35.63
N LEU A 76 3.30 0.01 36.86
CA LEU A 76 2.72 0.74 37.99
C LEU A 76 3.56 1.97 38.36
N ALA A 77 4.88 1.89 38.26
CA ALA A 77 5.78 3.02 38.50
C ALA A 77 5.70 4.09 37.40
N ALA A 78 5.44 3.69 36.15
CA ALA A 78 5.30 4.60 35.02
C ALA A 78 3.93 5.31 34.97
N LEU A 79 2.87 4.66 35.49
CA LEU A 79 1.49 5.16 35.45
C LEU A 79 1.29 6.59 35.98
N PRO A 80 1.83 7.01 37.14
CA PRO A 80 1.65 8.40 37.61
C PRO A 80 2.37 9.45 36.75
N PHE A 81 3.32 9.02 35.92
CA PHE A 81 4.09 9.88 35.01
C PHE A 81 3.70 9.66 33.54
N SER A 82 2.62 8.93 33.29
CA SER A 82 2.19 8.50 31.95
C SER A 82 2.11 9.65 30.95
N GLN A 83 1.58 10.80 31.39
CA GLN A 83 1.40 12.00 30.58
C GLN A 83 2.71 12.64 30.13
N LEU A 84 3.83 12.34 30.80
CA LEU A 84 5.16 12.80 30.42
C LEU A 84 5.90 11.78 29.54
N LEU A 85 5.37 10.57 29.38
CA LEU A 85 6.03 9.51 28.60
C LEU A 85 6.19 9.85 27.11
N PRO A 86 5.24 10.54 26.44
CA PRO A 86 5.47 11.03 25.07
C PRO A 86 6.70 11.94 24.96
N ILE A 87 6.88 12.85 25.93
CA ILE A 87 8.04 13.75 26.01
C ILE A 87 9.31 12.95 26.29
N PHE A 88 9.25 11.98 27.21
CA PHE A 88 10.37 11.10 27.51
C PHE A 88 10.81 10.32 26.25
N HIS A 89 9.87 9.76 25.50
CA HIS A 89 10.15 9.01 24.27
C HIS A 89 10.83 9.91 23.23
N TRP A 90 10.35 11.14 23.08
CA TRP A 90 11.00 12.14 22.22
C TRP A 90 12.41 12.49 22.70
N LEU A 91 12.64 12.70 24.00
CA LEU A 91 13.97 12.98 24.53
C LEU A 91 14.95 11.81 24.35
N GLU A 92 14.50 10.59 24.63
CA GLU A 92 15.31 9.37 24.50
C GLU A 92 15.71 9.11 23.04
N SER A 93 14.88 9.51 22.09
CA SER A 93 15.14 9.34 20.67
C SER A 93 16.32 10.17 20.12
N PHE A 94 16.81 11.16 20.87
CA PHE A 94 18.06 11.87 20.57
C PHE A 94 19.31 11.15 21.09
N HIS A 95 19.14 10.07 21.85
CA HIS A 95 20.22 9.28 22.45
C HIS A 95 21.18 10.15 23.26
N ILE A 96 20.58 11.02 24.10
CA ILE A 96 21.33 11.84 25.05
C ILE A 96 22.03 10.89 26.02
N GLU A 97 23.37 10.95 26.05
CA GLU A 97 24.21 10.02 26.80
C GLU A 97 23.79 9.87 28.27
N THR A 98 23.33 10.96 28.90
CA THR A 98 22.83 10.94 30.28
C THR A 98 21.58 10.08 30.45
N ILE A 99 20.63 10.15 29.51
CA ILE A 99 19.39 9.35 29.53
C ILE A 99 19.73 7.89 29.29
N ASP A 100 20.57 7.60 28.30
CA ASP A 100 21.00 6.23 28.00
C ASP A 100 21.74 5.60 29.18
N LYS A 101 22.68 6.34 29.80
CA LYS A 101 23.37 5.92 31.03
C LYS A 101 22.40 5.67 32.18
N MET A 102 21.37 6.50 32.33
CA MET A 102 20.33 6.32 33.35
C MET A 102 19.56 5.02 33.10
N LEU A 103 19.11 4.77 31.87
CA LEU A 103 18.40 3.56 31.47
C LEU A 103 19.26 2.32 31.74
N TRP A 104 20.52 2.33 31.27
CA TRP A 104 21.48 1.25 31.51
C TRP A 104 21.74 1.01 33.01
N LYS A 105 21.83 2.07 33.82
CA LYS A 105 22.07 1.96 35.26
C LYS A 105 20.95 1.23 35.98
N THR A 106 19.70 1.35 35.51
CA THR A 106 18.57 0.59 36.09
C THR A 106 18.72 -0.92 35.89
N LYS A 107 19.48 -1.35 34.87
CA LYS A 107 19.57 -2.72 34.34
C LYS A 107 18.23 -3.29 33.85
N ILE A 108 17.10 -2.73 34.25
CA ILE A 108 15.75 -3.18 33.88
C ILE A 108 15.36 -2.64 32.51
N LEU A 109 15.68 -1.37 32.27
CA LEU A 109 15.35 -0.66 31.03
C LEU A 109 16.50 -0.73 30.03
N VAL A 110 16.16 -0.78 28.75
CA VAL A 110 17.08 -0.88 27.62
C VAL A 110 16.79 0.29 26.68
N PRO A 111 17.80 1.10 26.30
CA PRO A 111 17.59 2.18 25.33
C PRO A 111 17.27 1.63 23.95
N THR A 112 16.54 2.42 23.16
CA THR A 112 16.03 2.01 21.84
C THR A 112 17.16 1.67 20.87
N VAL A 113 18.34 2.31 21.00
CA VAL A 113 19.54 1.98 20.19
C VAL A 113 19.99 0.54 20.38
N ALA A 114 19.96 0.05 21.62
CA ALA A 114 20.42 -1.30 21.92
C ALA A 114 19.46 -2.35 21.33
N LEU A 115 18.17 -2.04 21.31
CA LEU A 115 17.15 -2.84 20.62
C LEU A 115 17.40 -2.85 19.12
N ALA A 116 17.63 -1.68 18.51
CA ALA A 116 17.98 -1.59 17.09
C ALA A 116 19.27 -2.36 16.74
N ALA A 117 20.30 -2.28 17.57
CA ALA A 117 21.55 -3.03 17.37
C ALA A 117 21.36 -4.55 17.43
N SER A 118 20.49 -5.04 18.33
CA SER A 118 20.20 -6.46 18.47
C SER A 118 19.43 -7.05 17.28
N SER A 119 18.69 -6.22 16.54
CA SER A 119 17.91 -6.65 15.37
C SER A 119 18.77 -7.08 14.16
N GLY A 120 20.09 -6.91 14.22
CA GLY A 120 21.01 -7.35 13.17
C GLY A 120 20.88 -6.58 11.84
N CYS A 121 20.07 -5.52 11.80
CA CYS A 121 19.87 -4.68 10.62
C CYS A 121 21.11 -3.77 10.40
N SER A 122 22.17 -4.35 9.85
CA SER A 122 23.49 -3.72 9.70
C SER A 122 23.83 -3.32 8.26
N LYS A 123 22.84 -3.07 7.40
CA LYS A 123 23.09 -2.75 5.99
C LYS A 123 22.43 -1.46 5.55
N VAL A 124 23.29 -0.49 5.21
CA VAL A 124 23.11 0.60 4.23
C VAL A 124 21.64 0.96 4.02
N GLU A 125 20.99 1.50 5.06
CA GLU A 125 19.66 2.05 4.90
C GLU A 125 19.75 3.45 4.29
N ASP A 126 18.89 3.70 3.31
CA ASP A 126 18.78 4.98 2.62
C ASP A 126 18.41 6.08 3.60
N GLN A 127 19.07 7.23 3.47
CA GLN A 127 18.97 8.36 4.40
C GLN A 127 17.52 8.81 4.67
N LEU A 128 16.62 8.68 3.69
CA LEU A 128 15.24 9.15 3.84
C LEU A 128 14.33 8.17 4.58
N TRP A 129 14.43 6.87 4.33
CA TRP A 129 13.67 5.88 5.12
C TRP A 129 14.14 5.91 6.57
N THR A 130 15.45 5.95 6.80
CA THR A 130 16.00 6.16 8.14
C THR A 130 15.51 7.48 8.74
N MET A 131 15.38 8.56 7.96
CA MET A 131 14.80 9.82 8.44
C MET A 131 13.31 9.67 8.80
N LEU A 132 12.51 8.94 8.00
CA LEU A 132 11.09 8.73 8.26
C LEU A 132 10.87 7.79 9.46
N GLN A 133 11.63 6.70 9.53
CA GLN A 133 11.63 5.77 10.66
C GLN A 133 12.11 6.48 11.92
N SER A 134 13.18 7.27 11.84
CA SER A 134 13.61 8.15 12.92
C SER A 134 12.47 9.08 13.31
N ALA A 135 11.89 9.86 12.38
CA ALA A 135 10.78 10.76 12.69
C ALA A 135 9.59 10.03 13.34
N TYR A 136 9.23 8.84 12.85
CA TYR A 136 8.21 8.00 13.46
C TYR A 136 8.59 7.61 14.88
N THR A 137 9.78 7.07 15.11
CA THR A 137 10.25 6.72 16.47
C THR A 137 10.29 7.94 17.38
N ARG A 138 10.76 9.10 16.91
CA ARG A 138 10.81 10.34 17.70
C ARG A 138 9.42 10.84 18.10
N HIS A 139 8.40 10.57 17.27
CA HIS A 139 7.04 11.07 17.44
C HIS A 139 6.01 9.99 17.82
N ALA A 140 6.40 8.72 17.98
CA ALA A 140 5.47 7.62 18.20
C ALA A 140 4.67 7.81 19.50
N GLY A 141 5.33 8.26 20.57
CA GLY A 141 4.66 8.61 21.83
C GLY A 141 3.61 9.71 21.65
N PHE A 142 3.94 10.75 20.88
CA PHE A 142 3.00 11.84 20.56
C PHE A 142 1.89 11.42 19.58
N MET A 143 2.13 10.46 18.69
CA MET A 143 1.09 9.87 17.85
C MET A 143 0.11 9.05 18.68
N ALA A 144 0.62 8.25 19.63
CA ALA A 144 -0.21 7.55 20.59
C ALA A 144 -1.04 8.55 21.41
N GLU A 145 -0.43 9.67 21.81
CA GLU A 145 -1.15 10.71 22.55
C GLU A 145 -2.25 11.40 21.74
N ALA A 146 -1.95 11.80 20.51
CA ALA A 146 -2.93 12.43 19.64
C ALA A 146 -4.18 11.56 19.41
N ILE A 147 -4.01 10.24 19.34
CA ILE A 147 -5.08 9.29 19.07
C ILE A 147 -5.83 8.88 20.34
N MET A 148 -5.11 8.64 21.45
CA MET A 148 -5.69 8.15 22.70
C MET A 148 -6.33 9.22 23.56
N GLU A 149 -5.84 10.46 23.46
CA GLU A 149 -6.20 11.55 24.35
C GLU A 149 -6.73 12.75 23.56
N ALA A 150 -5.86 13.44 22.80
CA ALA A 150 -6.20 14.73 22.21
C ALA A 150 -7.45 14.67 21.34
N LEU A 151 -7.59 13.63 20.50
CA LEU A 151 -8.76 13.49 19.64
C LEU A 151 -10.07 13.21 20.41
N PRO A 152 -10.17 12.18 21.28
CA PRO A 152 -11.36 11.97 22.11
C PRO A 152 -11.70 13.18 22.98
N GLN A 153 -10.69 13.82 23.57
CA GLN A 153 -10.83 14.95 24.47
C GLN A 153 -11.32 16.18 23.70
N ALA A 154 -10.74 16.51 22.54
CA ALA A 154 -11.21 17.60 21.69
C ALA A 154 -12.63 17.36 21.15
N ALA A 155 -13.00 16.12 20.83
CA ALA A 155 -14.36 15.78 20.43
C ALA A 155 -15.36 16.02 21.59
N LEU A 156 -15.01 15.60 22.81
CA LEU A 156 -15.82 15.86 24.02
C LEU A 156 -15.96 17.36 24.28
N GLN A 157 -14.88 18.12 24.18
CA GLN A 157 -14.88 19.58 24.34
C GLN A 157 -15.71 20.27 23.26
N THR A 158 -15.61 19.83 22.01
CA THR A 158 -16.43 20.33 20.90
C THR A 158 -17.91 20.09 21.18
N TYR A 159 -18.27 18.91 21.67
CA TYR A 159 -19.64 18.59 22.07
C TYR A 159 -20.13 19.48 23.23
N ALA A 160 -19.32 19.63 24.28
CA ALA A 160 -19.65 20.47 25.43
C ALA A 160 -19.79 21.97 25.06
N ALA A 161 -18.93 22.47 24.17
CA ALA A 161 -19.03 23.84 23.66
C ALA A 161 -20.27 24.01 22.77
N ALA A 162 -20.58 23.04 21.91
CA ALA A 162 -21.74 23.11 21.03
C ALA A 162 -23.09 22.99 21.78
N THR A 163 -23.13 22.29 22.93
CA THR A 163 -24.32 22.27 23.80
C THR A 163 -24.48 23.52 24.67
N GLY A 164 -23.54 24.47 24.60
CA GLY A 164 -23.54 25.67 25.43
C GLY A 164 -23.09 25.43 26.88
N ALA A 165 -22.68 24.21 27.22
CA ALA A 165 -22.16 23.91 28.56
C ALA A 165 -20.81 24.60 28.80
N ALA A 166 -19.89 24.62 27.83
CA ALA A 166 -18.55 25.15 28.05
C ALA A 166 -18.01 25.98 26.88
N THR A 167 -18.67 27.08 26.54
CA THR A 167 -18.21 28.01 25.49
C THR A 167 -17.22 29.04 26.03
N THR A 168 -16.12 28.59 26.63
CA THR A 168 -15.07 29.50 27.10
C THR A 168 -13.96 29.67 26.09
N ILE A 169 -13.21 30.77 26.18
CA ILE A 169 -12.03 31.02 25.32
C ILE A 169 -11.03 29.86 25.45
N ILE A 170 -10.87 29.32 26.66
CA ILE A 170 -9.97 28.19 26.93
C ILE A 170 -10.41 26.97 26.15
N THR A 171 -11.70 26.62 26.16
CA THR A 171 -12.23 25.48 25.40
C THR A 171 -12.04 25.65 23.90
N VAL A 172 -12.26 26.84 23.35
CA VAL A 172 -12.04 27.12 21.92
C VAL A 172 -10.56 27.01 21.56
N VAL A 173 -9.66 27.55 22.38
CA VAL A 173 -8.21 27.44 22.20
C VAL A 173 -7.77 25.99 22.26
N SER A 174 -8.28 25.22 23.23
CA SER A 174 -8.00 23.78 23.37
C SER A 174 -8.40 23.03 22.10
N ILE A 175 -9.64 23.18 21.62
CA ILE A 175 -10.11 22.54 20.38
C ILE A 175 -9.21 22.87 19.17
N ILE A 176 -8.79 24.13 19.03
CA ILE A 176 -7.91 24.55 17.93
C ILE A 176 -6.52 23.93 18.08
N LEU A 177 -5.95 23.95 19.28
CA LEU A 177 -4.65 23.36 19.56
C LEU A 177 -4.65 21.86 19.30
N SER A 178 -5.64 21.11 19.80
CA SER A 178 -5.74 19.67 19.56
C SER A 178 -5.88 19.37 18.07
N ALA A 179 -6.70 20.12 17.33
CA ALA A 179 -6.84 19.96 15.89
C ALA A 179 -5.49 20.17 15.16
N LEU A 180 -4.78 21.25 15.51
CA LEU A 180 -3.46 21.55 14.94
C LEU A 180 -2.43 20.48 15.31
N VAL A 181 -2.44 19.99 16.55
CA VAL A 181 -1.56 18.94 17.05
C VAL A 181 -1.78 17.64 16.27
N ILE A 182 -3.03 17.19 16.13
CA ILE A 182 -3.36 15.97 15.38
C ILE A 182 -2.97 16.11 13.91
N VAL A 183 -3.32 17.22 13.26
CA VAL A 183 -2.96 17.48 11.85
C VAL A 183 -1.45 17.56 11.68
N SER A 184 -0.75 18.22 12.59
CA SER A 184 0.71 18.38 12.53
C SER A 184 1.43 17.05 12.63
N LYS A 185 0.90 16.06 13.34
CA LYS A 185 1.43 14.69 13.46
C LYS A 185 1.03 13.79 12.29
N GLY A 186 -0.08 14.13 11.64
CA GLY A 186 -0.53 13.50 10.40
C GLY A 186 0.49 13.56 9.26
N TYR A 187 1.49 14.45 9.30
CA TYR A 187 2.51 14.57 8.25
C TYR A 187 3.28 13.26 7.98
N ILE A 188 3.48 12.42 9.01
CA ILE A 188 4.12 11.10 8.86
C ILE A 188 3.28 10.20 7.95
N LEU A 189 1.96 10.22 8.13
CA LEU A 189 1.00 9.50 7.30
C LEU A 189 0.76 10.19 5.95
N ALA A 190 1.01 11.50 5.88
CA ALA A 190 0.91 12.25 4.64
C ALA A 190 2.09 12.02 3.70
N TYR A 191 3.17 11.40 4.18
CA TYR A 191 4.42 11.29 3.43
C TYR A 191 4.21 10.69 2.03
N SER A 192 4.83 11.34 1.04
CA SER A 192 4.94 10.85 -0.33
C SER A 192 6.20 11.40 -0.97
N ILE A 193 6.76 10.66 -1.94
CA ILE A 193 7.90 11.14 -2.74
C ILE A 193 7.52 12.40 -3.51
N GLU A 194 6.30 12.50 -4.00
CA GLU A 194 5.86 13.65 -4.78
C GLU A 194 5.29 14.72 -3.82
N PRO A 195 5.84 15.95 -3.76
CA PRO A 195 5.39 16.95 -2.79
C PRO A 195 3.90 17.29 -2.92
N MET A 196 3.39 17.33 -4.16
CA MET A 196 1.97 17.60 -4.43
C MET A 196 1.07 16.48 -3.89
N VAL A 197 1.53 15.22 -3.97
CA VAL A 197 0.80 14.08 -3.38
C VAL A 197 0.89 14.16 -1.86
N ALA A 198 2.04 14.55 -1.30
CA ALA A 198 2.16 14.73 0.15
C ALA A 198 1.22 15.83 0.68
N VAL A 199 1.08 16.97 -0.01
CA VAL A 199 0.13 18.03 0.34
C VAL A 199 -1.31 17.54 0.22
N PHE A 200 -1.64 16.79 -0.83
CA PHE A 200 -2.95 16.16 -0.98
C PHE A 200 -3.26 15.22 0.20
N ASN A 201 -2.32 14.34 0.56
CA ASN A 201 -2.48 13.40 1.66
C ASN A 201 -2.66 14.13 3.00
N ALA A 202 -1.87 15.18 3.25
CA ALA A 202 -1.99 16.01 4.45
C ALA A 202 -3.36 16.69 4.52
N SER A 203 -3.86 17.15 3.36
CA SER A 203 -5.20 17.75 3.25
C SER A 203 -6.30 16.72 3.49
N CYS A 204 -6.12 15.44 3.11
CA CYS A 204 -7.08 14.37 3.44
C CYS A 204 -7.17 14.15 4.95
N ILE A 205 -6.02 14.14 5.64
CA ILE A 205 -5.97 13.99 7.10
C ILE A 205 -6.63 15.20 7.77
N ALA A 206 -6.25 16.41 7.38
CA ALA A 206 -6.83 17.63 7.93
C ALA A 206 -8.34 17.70 7.71
N HIS A 207 -8.80 17.35 6.51
CA HIS A 207 -10.23 17.27 6.20
C HIS A 207 -10.94 16.31 7.15
N ASP A 208 -10.42 15.10 7.32
CA ASP A 208 -11.00 14.08 8.19
C ASP A 208 -11.15 14.55 9.64
N ILE A 209 -10.13 15.20 10.19
CA ILE A 209 -10.16 15.78 11.54
C ILE A 209 -11.23 16.87 11.65
N PHE A 210 -11.25 17.84 10.73
CA PHE A 210 -12.25 18.90 10.76
C PHE A 210 -13.68 18.37 10.53
N THR A 211 -13.86 17.34 9.69
CA THR A 211 -15.16 16.70 9.49
C THR A 211 -15.70 16.09 10.78
N ILE A 212 -14.85 15.46 11.60
CA ILE A 212 -15.30 14.91 12.90
C ILE A 212 -15.78 16.04 13.79
N PHE A 213 -14.97 17.07 14.01
CA PHE A 213 -15.34 18.15 14.92
C PHE A 213 -16.59 18.91 14.42
N ALA A 214 -16.69 19.14 13.10
CA ALA A 214 -17.89 19.73 12.51
C ALA A 214 -19.13 18.85 12.76
N ASN A 215 -19.05 17.54 12.50
CA ASN A 215 -20.17 16.63 12.74
C ASN A 215 -20.54 16.55 14.22
N THR A 216 -19.56 16.45 15.12
CA THR A 216 -19.79 16.42 16.56
C THR A 216 -20.50 17.70 17.02
N SER A 217 -20.05 18.86 16.54
CA SER A 217 -20.68 20.14 16.83
C SER A 217 -22.13 20.20 16.33
N TRP A 218 -22.39 19.77 15.09
CA TRP A 218 -23.75 19.75 14.53
C TRP A 218 -24.69 18.81 15.29
N LEU A 219 -24.22 17.61 15.61
CA LEU A 219 -24.98 16.61 16.36
C LEU A 219 -25.30 17.07 17.80
N ALA A 220 -24.44 17.90 18.39
CA ALA A 220 -24.64 18.44 19.73
C ALA A 220 -25.72 19.54 19.81
N THR A 221 -25.92 20.31 18.75
CA THR A 221 -26.76 21.53 18.79
C THR A 221 -28.29 21.34 18.78
N ARG A 222 -28.84 20.14 18.97
CA ARG A 222 -30.30 19.95 18.94
C ARG A 222 -30.84 19.00 20.02
N SER A 223 -31.99 19.39 20.58
CA SER A 223 -32.88 18.50 21.34
C SER A 223 -33.46 17.37 20.45
N ASP A 224 -33.68 17.65 19.16
CA ASP A 224 -34.11 16.68 18.16
C ASP A 224 -33.08 16.55 17.04
N VAL A 225 -32.23 15.52 17.14
CA VAL A 225 -31.32 15.13 16.05
C VAL A 225 -32.15 14.93 14.78
N ASP A 226 -31.79 15.62 13.69
CA ASP A 226 -32.49 15.47 12.42
C ASP A 226 -32.37 14.02 11.89
N PRO A 227 -33.26 13.57 10.98
CA PRO A 227 -33.22 12.20 10.50
C PRO A 227 -31.85 11.75 9.98
N ILE A 228 -31.11 12.63 9.30
CA ILE A 228 -29.77 12.32 8.77
C ILE A 228 -28.78 12.12 9.91
N GLY A 229 -28.82 13.00 10.93
CA GLY A 229 -28.02 12.85 12.14
C GLY A 229 -28.33 11.54 12.89
N LYS A 230 -29.60 11.13 12.98
CA LYS A 230 -30.01 9.85 13.58
C LYS A 230 -29.44 8.66 12.82
N TRP A 231 -29.52 8.70 11.48
CA TRP A 231 -28.90 7.69 10.63
C TRP A 231 -27.38 7.64 10.82
N LEU A 232 -26.71 8.80 10.86
CA LEU A 232 -25.27 8.88 11.08
C LEU A 232 -24.86 8.21 12.40
N LEU A 233 -25.58 8.49 13.49
CA LEU A 233 -25.36 7.86 14.80
C LEU A 233 -25.66 6.35 14.78
N PHE A 234 -26.72 5.92 14.07
CA PHE A 234 -27.04 4.51 13.90
C PHE A 234 -25.94 3.75 13.17
N PHE A 235 -25.47 4.27 12.03
CA PHE A 235 -24.38 3.67 11.25
C PHE A 235 -23.07 3.67 12.05
N LEU A 236 -22.77 4.75 12.77
CA LEU A 236 -21.62 4.82 13.67
C LEU A 236 -21.67 3.73 14.74
N PHE A 237 -22.80 3.61 15.46
CA PHE A 237 -22.97 2.64 16.53
C PHE A 237 -22.73 1.22 16.03
N TRP A 238 -23.41 0.81 14.95
CA TRP A 238 -23.25 -0.54 14.42
C TRP A 238 -21.87 -0.80 13.84
N ALA A 239 -21.24 0.20 13.21
CA ALA A 239 -19.87 0.07 12.73
C ALA A 239 -18.88 -0.09 13.90
N LEU A 240 -19.05 0.63 15.01
CA LEU A 240 -18.22 0.46 16.21
C LEU A 240 -18.44 -0.90 16.87
N VAL A 241 -19.69 -1.35 17.02
CA VAL A 241 -20.01 -2.68 17.57
C VAL A 241 -19.35 -3.77 16.74
N THR A 242 -19.54 -3.75 15.42
CA THR A 242 -18.96 -4.76 14.53
C THR A 242 -17.43 -4.67 14.46
N LEU A 243 -16.84 -3.48 14.54
CA LEU A 243 -15.39 -3.30 14.67
C LEU A 243 -14.86 -3.97 15.95
N VAL A 244 -15.45 -3.71 17.12
CA VAL A 244 -15.02 -4.29 18.40
C VAL A 244 -15.13 -5.81 18.37
N ILE A 245 -16.25 -6.37 17.90
CA ILE A 245 -16.41 -7.84 17.81
C ILE A 245 -15.42 -8.42 16.80
N GLY A 246 -15.20 -7.75 15.65
CA GLY A 246 -14.22 -8.16 14.65
C GLY A 246 -12.79 -8.18 15.21
N LEU A 247 -12.38 -7.16 15.96
CA LEU A 247 -11.08 -7.10 16.63
C LEU A 247 -10.95 -8.17 17.71
N ALA A 248 -12.01 -8.45 18.47
CA ALA A 248 -12.03 -9.53 19.46
C ALA A 248 -11.84 -10.90 18.79
N CYS A 249 -12.46 -11.14 17.64
CA CYS A 249 -12.28 -12.35 16.85
C CYS A 249 -10.84 -12.45 16.30
N ALA A 250 -10.31 -11.37 15.73
CA ALA A 250 -8.94 -11.34 15.25
C ALA A 250 -7.93 -11.62 16.38
N HIS A 251 -8.18 -11.09 17.57
CA HIS A 251 -7.35 -11.35 18.74
C HIS A 251 -7.41 -12.81 19.19
N LEU A 252 -8.61 -13.39 19.30
CA LEU A 252 -8.76 -14.79 19.68
C LEU A 252 -8.06 -15.71 18.68
N PHE A 253 -8.13 -15.41 17.38
CA PHE A 253 -7.34 -16.10 16.36
C PHE A 253 -5.82 -16.00 16.63
N ILE A 254 -5.29 -14.80 16.86
CA ILE A 254 -3.86 -14.57 17.15
C ILE A 254 -3.41 -15.32 18.41
N VAL A 255 -4.24 -15.32 19.46
CA VAL A 255 -4.01 -16.05 20.72
C VAL A 255 -3.91 -17.55 20.46
N CYS A 256 -4.87 -18.13 19.74
CA CYS A 256 -4.84 -19.55 19.37
C CYS A 256 -3.62 -19.90 18.50
N ASP A 257 -3.31 -19.07 17.52
CA ASP A 257 -2.20 -19.28 16.59
C ASP A 257 -0.84 -19.23 17.31
N ASP A 258 -0.65 -18.29 18.23
CA ASP A 258 0.60 -18.18 18.97
C ASP A 258 0.75 -19.23 20.06
N HIS A 259 -0.36 -19.77 20.61
CA HIS A 259 -0.28 -20.98 21.43
C HIS A 259 0.28 -22.17 20.65
N LEU A 260 -0.14 -22.34 19.39
CA LEU A 260 0.37 -23.41 18.54
C LEU A 260 1.86 -23.21 18.24
N LYS A 261 2.30 -21.98 17.95
CA LYS A 261 3.72 -21.66 17.75
C LYS A 261 4.55 -21.93 18.99
N GLN A 262 4.07 -21.52 20.15
CA GLN A 262 4.75 -21.78 21.41
C GLN A 262 4.86 -23.28 21.67
N TYR A 263 3.77 -24.03 21.49
CA TYR A 263 3.78 -25.48 21.63
C TYR A 263 4.77 -26.15 20.66
N ARG A 264 4.77 -25.74 19.39
CA ARG A 264 5.70 -26.23 18.37
C ARG A 264 7.16 -25.89 18.72
N SER A 265 7.40 -24.69 19.23
CA SER A 265 8.74 -24.24 19.66
C SER A 265 9.24 -25.05 20.86
N GLN A 266 8.38 -25.37 21.82
CA GLN A 266 8.71 -26.20 22.98
C GLN A 266 9.10 -27.62 22.57
N ILE A 267 8.38 -28.21 21.61
CA ILE A 267 8.73 -29.53 21.06
C ILE A 267 10.04 -29.47 20.27
N SER A 268 10.21 -28.46 19.42
CA SER A 268 11.34 -28.40 18.49
C SER A 268 12.64 -27.99 19.16
N ARG A 269 12.58 -27.17 20.22
CA ARG A 269 13.74 -26.58 20.90
C ARG A 269 13.47 -26.43 22.40
N PRO A 270 13.42 -27.54 23.17
CA PRO A 270 13.13 -27.52 24.61
C PRO A 270 14.13 -26.69 25.42
N GLN A 271 15.34 -26.44 24.90
CA GLN A 271 16.35 -25.62 25.56
C GLN A 271 16.12 -24.10 25.43
N LEU A 272 15.31 -23.63 24.48
CA LEU A 272 15.01 -22.20 24.29
C LEU A 272 13.79 -21.72 25.11
N SER A 273 13.03 -22.62 25.74
CA SER A 273 11.85 -22.26 26.55
C SER A 273 12.20 -21.66 27.93
N ILE A 274 13.49 -21.42 28.21
CA ILE A 274 14.02 -20.96 29.52
C ILE A 274 13.96 -19.42 29.67
N ALA A 275 13.41 -18.68 28.71
CA ALA A 275 13.02 -17.29 28.94
C ALA A 275 11.79 -17.29 29.88
N GLY A 276 12.03 -17.28 31.20
CA GLY A 276 11.09 -17.62 32.29
C GLY A 276 9.84 -16.74 32.47
N SER A 277 9.27 -16.16 31.42
CA SER A 277 7.93 -15.60 31.46
C SER A 277 6.88 -16.71 31.33
N PRO A 278 5.93 -16.84 32.27
CA PRO A 278 4.84 -17.77 32.14
C PRO A 278 3.97 -17.42 30.92
N VAL A 279 3.72 -18.43 30.08
CA VAL A 279 2.95 -18.32 28.83
C VAL A 279 1.61 -17.61 29.02
N TRP A 280 0.89 -17.94 30.11
CA TRP A 280 -0.42 -17.35 30.38
C TRP A 280 -0.36 -15.83 30.57
N PHE A 281 0.72 -15.30 31.14
CA PHE A 281 0.86 -13.86 31.37
C PHE A 281 1.12 -13.12 30.06
N GLU A 282 2.10 -13.57 29.28
CA GLU A 282 2.41 -12.95 27.98
C GLU A 282 1.20 -13.01 27.06
N LEU A 283 0.53 -14.16 27.01
CA LEU A 283 -0.45 -14.41 25.96
C LEU A 283 -1.84 -13.89 26.32
N TYR A 284 -2.28 -13.97 27.58
CA TYR A 284 -3.61 -13.50 27.97
C TYR A 284 -3.59 -12.12 28.62
N VAL A 285 -2.60 -11.81 29.48
CA VAL A 285 -2.57 -10.53 30.20
C VAL A 285 -1.94 -9.45 29.34
N VAL A 286 -0.69 -9.63 28.91
CA VAL A 286 0.04 -8.59 28.16
C VAL A 286 -0.66 -8.31 26.83
N ARG A 287 -1.04 -9.36 26.08
CA ARG A 287 -1.75 -9.14 24.81
C ARG A 287 -3.19 -8.71 25.00
N GLY A 288 -3.89 -9.16 26.05
CA GLY A 288 -5.24 -8.68 26.34
C GLY A 288 -5.23 -7.18 26.67
N LEU A 289 -4.25 -6.73 27.45
CA LEU A 289 -4.01 -5.31 27.72
C LEU A 289 -3.57 -4.56 26.46
N ALA A 290 -2.65 -5.12 25.66
CA ALA A 290 -2.25 -4.54 24.38
C ALA A 290 -3.48 -4.34 23.49
N LEU A 291 -4.32 -5.35 23.39
CA LEU A 291 -5.54 -5.33 22.61
C LEU A 291 -6.48 -4.21 23.09
N PHE A 292 -6.75 -4.16 24.39
CA PHE A 292 -7.57 -3.11 24.99
C PHE A 292 -6.99 -1.72 24.68
N CYS A 293 -5.67 -1.56 24.81
CA CYS A 293 -4.97 -0.33 24.44
C CYS A 293 -5.03 -0.03 22.94
N THR A 294 -5.24 -1.02 22.07
CA THR A 294 -5.42 -0.84 20.62
C THR A 294 -6.87 -0.64 20.18
N TYR A 295 -7.86 -0.94 21.02
CA TYR A 295 -9.27 -0.73 20.68
C TYR A 295 -9.61 0.74 20.55
N LEU A 296 -9.25 1.55 21.55
CA LEU A 296 -9.54 2.97 21.51
C LEU A 296 -8.87 3.66 20.30
N PRO A 297 -7.58 3.41 19.97
CA PRO A 297 -6.97 3.90 18.74
C PRO A 297 -7.66 3.40 17.48
N ALA A 298 -8.02 2.11 17.42
CA ALA A 298 -8.68 1.57 16.23
C ALA A 298 -10.05 2.22 16.02
N MET A 299 -10.82 2.44 17.08
CA MET A 299 -12.10 3.14 17.03
C MET A 299 -11.91 4.61 16.66
N ALA A 300 -10.94 5.30 17.27
CA ALA A 300 -10.58 6.67 16.93
C ALA A 300 -10.20 6.80 15.45
N ILE A 301 -9.26 5.98 14.97
CA ILE A 301 -8.84 5.92 13.57
C ILE A 301 -10.03 5.61 12.68
N PHE A 302 -10.90 4.67 13.04
CA PHE A 302 -12.10 4.36 12.26
C PHE A 302 -13.06 5.56 12.18
N VAL A 303 -13.34 6.24 13.28
CA VAL A 303 -14.22 7.42 13.29
C VAL A 303 -13.61 8.58 12.49
N THR A 304 -12.28 8.68 12.48
CA THR A 304 -11.56 9.74 11.77
C THR A 304 -11.39 9.45 10.29
N ALA A 305 -10.95 8.24 9.94
CA ALA A 305 -10.37 7.95 8.65
C ALA A 305 -11.47 7.84 7.60
N ARG A 306 -11.67 8.90 6.82
CA ARG A 306 -12.55 8.90 5.64
C ARG A 306 -11.69 9.07 4.40
N LEU A 307 -11.25 10.29 4.14
CA LEU A 307 -10.43 10.62 2.97
C LEU A 307 -9.00 10.12 3.11
N VAL A 308 -8.46 9.95 4.33
CA VAL A 308 -7.12 9.35 4.53
C VAL A 308 -7.05 7.89 4.06
N ALA A 309 -8.19 7.21 3.90
CA ALA A 309 -8.24 5.90 3.26
C ALA A 309 -7.85 5.96 1.78
N LEU A 310 -8.08 7.09 1.10
CA LEU A 310 -7.70 7.27 -0.31
C LEU A 310 -6.17 7.17 -0.51
N PRO A 311 -5.31 7.96 0.17
CA PRO A 311 -3.87 7.86 0.00
C PRO A 311 -3.31 6.50 0.44
N LEU A 312 -3.88 5.88 1.47
CA LEU A 312 -3.44 4.58 1.98
C LEU A 312 -3.81 3.44 1.02
N PHE A 313 -5.08 3.30 0.67
CA PHE A 313 -5.59 2.10 -0.02
C PHE A 313 -5.77 2.29 -1.52
N VAL A 314 -6.20 3.48 -1.96
CA VAL A 314 -6.49 3.75 -3.38
C VAL A 314 -5.26 4.24 -4.12
N PHE A 315 -4.62 5.28 -3.60
CA PHE A 315 -3.43 5.86 -4.21
C PHE A 315 -2.16 5.17 -3.76
N ARG A 316 -2.17 4.34 -2.71
CA ARG A 316 -0.99 3.66 -2.11
C ARG A 316 0.24 4.56 -2.12
N SER A 317 0.08 5.82 -1.73
CA SER A 317 1.14 6.82 -1.80
C SER A 317 2.24 6.58 -0.76
N LEU A 318 1.91 5.82 0.28
CA LEU A 318 2.80 5.30 1.31
C LEU A 318 3.32 3.92 0.90
N ASP A 319 4.26 3.88 -0.03
CA ASP A 319 5.01 2.65 -0.32
C ASP A 319 6.37 2.71 0.39
N ALA A 320 6.63 1.78 1.30
CA ALA A 320 7.89 1.70 2.02
C ALA A 320 9.08 1.56 1.07
N LYS A 321 8.92 0.88 -0.09
CA LYS A 321 9.99 0.72 -1.08
C LYS A 321 10.34 2.03 -1.78
N HIS A 322 9.33 2.87 -2.00
CA HIS A 322 9.53 4.22 -2.51
C HIS A 322 10.37 5.03 -1.53
N ALA A 323 10.04 4.98 -0.24
CA ALA A 323 10.82 5.66 0.79
C ALA A 323 12.24 5.10 0.95
N LEU A 324 12.40 3.77 0.85
CA LEU A 324 13.68 3.05 0.94
C LEU A 324 14.62 3.31 -0.24
N HIS A 325 14.12 3.74 -1.40
CA HIS A 325 14.94 4.03 -2.58
C HIS A 325 14.64 5.42 -3.12
N TYR A 326 14.63 6.41 -2.22
CA TYR A 326 14.10 7.73 -2.50
C TYR A 326 14.76 8.39 -3.70
N GLU A 327 16.09 8.37 -3.79
CA GLU A 327 16.78 9.05 -4.89
C GLU A 327 16.39 8.51 -6.26
N PHE A 328 16.22 7.18 -6.34
CA PHE A 328 15.82 6.49 -7.57
C PHE A 328 14.40 6.88 -7.99
N TYR A 329 13.45 6.81 -7.06
CA TYR A 329 12.06 7.11 -7.35
C TYR A 329 11.78 8.61 -7.47
N ALA A 330 12.49 9.47 -6.74
CA ALA A 330 12.45 10.91 -6.93
C ALA A 330 12.94 11.28 -8.34
N PHE A 331 14.02 10.66 -8.83
CA PHE A 331 14.43 10.81 -10.22
C PHE A 331 13.32 10.36 -11.19
N ILE A 332 12.72 9.19 -10.97
CA ILE A 332 11.66 8.67 -11.86
C ILE A 332 10.43 9.60 -11.87
N PHE A 333 9.85 9.88 -10.71
CA PHE A 333 8.57 10.56 -10.63
C PHE A 333 8.68 12.08 -10.77
N ARG A 334 9.70 12.73 -10.18
CA ARG A 334 9.83 14.20 -10.25
C ARG A 334 10.49 14.69 -11.54
N GLN A 335 11.46 13.94 -12.07
CA GLN A 335 12.31 14.41 -13.18
C GLN A 335 12.05 13.67 -14.50
N TRP A 336 11.93 12.35 -14.44
CA TRP A 336 11.85 11.52 -15.65
C TRP A 336 10.45 11.53 -16.25
N LEU A 337 9.43 11.19 -15.47
CA LEU A 337 8.06 10.99 -15.96
C LEU A 337 7.23 12.28 -16.10
N THR A 338 7.69 13.41 -15.55
CA THR A 338 7.02 14.72 -15.68
C THR A 338 7.24 15.41 -17.03
N GLY A 339 8.18 14.92 -17.84
CA GLY A 339 8.54 15.54 -19.12
C GLY A 339 7.63 15.16 -20.31
N PRO A 340 7.81 15.82 -21.46
CA PRO A 340 7.10 15.46 -22.69
C PRO A 340 7.45 14.03 -23.13
N ASN A 341 6.54 13.42 -23.89
CA ASN A 341 6.62 12.03 -24.33
C ASN A 341 6.61 11.01 -23.17
N PHE A 342 5.75 11.25 -22.17
CA PHE A 342 5.56 10.39 -21.00
C PHE A 342 5.52 8.90 -21.36
N VAL A 343 4.74 8.52 -22.38
CA VAL A 343 4.58 7.12 -22.82
C VAL A 343 5.93 6.53 -23.24
N LEU A 344 6.67 7.19 -24.11
CA LEU A 344 7.99 6.70 -24.58
C LEU A 344 9.02 6.62 -23.44
N ARG A 345 8.99 7.56 -22.49
CA ARG A 345 9.88 7.57 -21.32
C ARG A 345 9.58 6.42 -20.38
N LEU A 346 8.31 6.16 -20.14
CA LEU A 346 7.82 5.06 -19.30
C LEU A 346 8.14 3.71 -19.95
N GLU A 347 7.88 3.54 -21.24
CA GLU A 347 8.22 2.30 -21.93
C GLU A 347 9.73 2.02 -21.92
N ALA A 348 10.57 3.05 -22.12
CA ALA A 348 12.03 2.88 -22.06
C ALA A 348 12.49 2.41 -20.67
N LEU A 349 11.87 2.94 -19.61
CA LEU A 349 12.13 2.54 -18.23
C LEU A 349 11.65 1.11 -17.95
N ASN A 350 10.42 0.79 -18.34
CA ASN A 350 9.82 -0.55 -18.18
C ASN A 350 10.60 -1.64 -18.91
N GLU A 351 11.16 -1.35 -20.10
CA GLU A 351 12.01 -2.29 -20.81
C GLU A 351 13.28 -2.64 -20.02
N ILE A 352 13.88 -1.65 -19.37
CA ILE A 352 15.09 -1.82 -18.56
C ILE A 352 14.76 -2.57 -17.27
N ILE A 353 13.68 -2.19 -16.57
CA ILE A 353 13.21 -2.90 -15.38
C ILE A 353 12.88 -4.36 -15.70
N SER A 354 12.16 -4.61 -16.79
CA SER A 354 11.84 -5.97 -17.25
C SER A 354 13.09 -6.76 -17.64
N ALA A 355 14.07 -6.12 -18.27
CA ALA A 355 15.35 -6.77 -18.58
C ALA A 355 16.16 -7.08 -17.32
N ALA A 356 16.13 -6.19 -16.32
CA ALA A 356 16.74 -6.40 -15.02
C ALA A 356 16.09 -7.60 -14.31
N HIS A 357 14.76 -7.66 -14.25
CA HIS A 357 14.01 -8.79 -13.71
C HIS A 357 14.40 -10.13 -14.29
N ARG A 358 14.32 -10.26 -15.62
CA ARG A 358 14.66 -11.51 -16.32
C ARG A 358 16.09 -11.97 -16.06
N SER A 359 17.00 -11.05 -15.77
CA SER A 359 18.42 -11.35 -15.59
C SER A 359 18.88 -11.35 -14.13
N ALA A 360 18.04 -10.94 -13.18
CA ALA A 360 18.37 -10.90 -11.75
C ALA A 360 18.63 -12.30 -11.14
N PRO A 361 17.87 -13.38 -11.48
CA PRO A 361 18.19 -14.71 -10.97
C PRO A 361 19.58 -15.20 -11.42
N ALA A 362 19.96 -14.94 -12.67
CA ALA A 362 21.27 -15.29 -13.19
C ALA A 362 22.39 -14.49 -12.49
N LEU A 363 22.15 -13.21 -12.22
CA LEU A 363 23.07 -12.38 -11.43
C LEU A 363 23.23 -12.92 -10.01
N ASN A 364 22.13 -13.27 -9.34
CA ASN A 364 22.17 -13.78 -7.98
C ASN A 364 22.90 -15.12 -7.90
N ARG A 365 22.74 -16.00 -8.89
CA ARG A 365 23.54 -17.23 -9.01
C ARG A 365 25.02 -16.93 -9.21
N ALA A 366 25.36 -15.97 -10.09
CA ALA A 366 26.75 -15.58 -10.31
C ALA A 366 27.39 -14.94 -9.07
N ILE A 367 26.66 -14.14 -8.30
CA ILE A 367 27.15 -13.56 -7.04
C ILE A 367 27.36 -14.67 -5.99
N ARG A 368 26.44 -15.63 -5.88
CA ARG A 368 26.59 -16.77 -4.95
C ARG A 368 27.74 -17.70 -5.31
N ALA A 369 28.02 -17.86 -6.60
CA ALA A 369 29.12 -18.71 -7.08
C ALA A 369 30.52 -18.12 -6.81
N ASN A 370 30.61 -16.81 -6.59
CA ASN A 370 31.89 -16.12 -6.38
C ASN A 370 31.94 -15.57 -4.94
N PRO A 371 32.79 -16.06 -4.04
CA PRO A 371 32.85 -15.54 -2.67
C PRO A 371 33.55 -14.17 -2.57
N ASP A 372 34.36 -13.78 -3.55
CA ASP A 372 35.15 -12.54 -3.51
C ASP A 372 34.28 -11.28 -3.78
N PRO A 373 34.22 -10.31 -2.84
CA PRO A 373 33.53 -9.03 -3.03
C PRO A 373 34.02 -8.22 -4.24
N LEU A 374 35.28 -8.35 -4.67
CA LEU A 374 35.79 -7.66 -5.86
C LEU A 374 35.17 -8.24 -7.13
N GLU A 375 35.01 -9.56 -7.19
CA GLU A 375 34.32 -10.24 -8.29
C GLU A 375 32.85 -9.87 -8.35
N HIS A 376 32.18 -9.67 -7.20
CA HIS A 376 30.80 -9.17 -7.17
C HIS A 376 30.69 -7.82 -7.88
N ARG A 377 31.63 -6.90 -7.66
CA ARG A 377 31.65 -5.60 -8.35
C ARG A 377 31.83 -5.77 -9.86
N ALA A 378 32.72 -6.66 -10.29
CA ALA A 378 32.95 -6.93 -11.71
C ALA A 378 31.73 -7.58 -12.38
N VAL A 379 31.10 -8.55 -11.72
CA VAL A 379 29.87 -9.22 -12.17
C VAL A 379 28.72 -8.22 -12.28
N ARG A 380 28.51 -7.38 -11.26
CA ARG A 380 27.50 -6.29 -11.29
C ARG A 380 27.76 -5.31 -12.43
N LYS A 381 29.01 -4.87 -12.64
CA LYS A 381 29.38 -3.97 -13.74
C LYS A 381 29.09 -4.60 -15.11
N ARG A 382 29.45 -5.87 -15.31
CA ARG A 382 29.15 -6.62 -16.54
C ARG A 382 27.65 -6.73 -16.78
N TRP A 383 26.90 -7.02 -15.72
CA TRP A 383 25.45 -7.13 -15.77
C TRP A 383 24.75 -5.78 -16.07
N ILE A 384 25.21 -4.67 -15.48
CA ILE A 384 24.69 -3.32 -15.80
C ILE A 384 25.00 -2.94 -17.26
N ASN A 385 26.23 -3.19 -17.71
CA ASN A 385 26.58 -2.97 -19.12
C ASN A 385 25.72 -3.83 -20.03
N ALA A 386 25.36 -5.03 -19.58
CA ALA A 386 24.45 -5.90 -20.27
C ALA A 386 23.02 -5.32 -20.35
N LEU A 387 22.52 -4.60 -19.35
CA LEU A 387 21.25 -3.89 -19.48
C LEU A 387 21.29 -2.75 -20.51
N ALA A 388 22.46 -2.16 -20.74
CA ALA A 388 22.64 -1.05 -21.68
C ALA A 388 22.56 -1.47 -23.16
N THR A 389 23.02 -2.68 -23.47
CA THR A 389 23.04 -3.20 -24.84
C THR A 389 21.70 -3.87 -25.18
N PRO A 390 20.96 -3.40 -26.21
CA PRO A 390 19.74 -4.05 -26.67
C PRO A 390 19.98 -5.54 -26.95
N LYS A 391 19.01 -6.39 -26.61
CA LYS A 391 19.03 -7.83 -26.95
C LYS A 391 19.25 -8.06 -28.46
N GLU A 392 18.80 -7.14 -29.32
CA GLU A 392 19.06 -7.13 -30.77
C GLU A 392 20.54 -6.91 -31.12
N TRP A 393 21.25 -6.08 -30.37
CA TRP A 393 22.70 -5.89 -30.53
C TRP A 393 23.48 -7.09 -30.01
N ARG A 394 23.05 -7.70 -28.89
CA ARG A 394 23.58 -9.00 -28.48
C ARG A 394 23.25 -10.09 -29.46
N ALA A 395 22.04 -10.14 -30.01
CA ALA A 395 21.66 -11.12 -31.01
C ALA A 395 22.40 -10.84 -32.33
N ALA A 396 22.78 -9.61 -32.67
CA ALA A 396 23.60 -9.31 -33.85
C ALA A 396 25.09 -9.63 -33.60
N ILE A 397 25.60 -9.42 -32.39
CA ILE A 397 26.98 -9.76 -31.98
C ILE A 397 27.13 -11.27 -31.75
N PHE A 398 26.18 -11.93 -31.10
CA PHE A 398 26.10 -13.38 -30.93
C PHE A 398 25.60 -14.09 -32.20
N ARG A 399 24.80 -13.48 -33.09
CA ARG A 399 24.62 -14.04 -34.45
C ARG A 399 25.92 -13.90 -35.25
N ARG A 400 26.71 -12.84 -35.10
CA ARG A 400 28.04 -12.78 -35.74
C ARG A 400 29.06 -13.78 -35.17
N GLN A 401 29.05 -14.04 -33.86
CA GLN A 401 29.98 -14.97 -33.22
C GLN A 401 29.48 -16.42 -33.16
N GLY A 402 28.16 -16.62 -33.21
CA GLY A 402 27.48 -17.91 -33.13
C GLY A 402 27.01 -18.45 -34.48
N ALA A 403 26.66 -17.62 -35.48
CA ALA A 403 26.26 -18.11 -36.80
C ALA A 403 27.42 -18.72 -37.59
N ILE A 404 28.67 -18.42 -37.25
CA ILE A 404 29.84 -19.09 -37.85
C ILE A 404 30.04 -20.52 -37.27
N ARG A 405 29.46 -20.85 -36.10
CA ARG A 405 29.57 -22.20 -35.49
C ARG A 405 28.27 -23.00 -35.46
N TRP A 406 27.12 -22.33 -35.43
CA TRP A 406 25.82 -22.96 -35.23
C TRP A 406 25.16 -23.39 -36.55
N GLN A 407 25.52 -22.77 -37.67
CA GLN A 407 24.96 -23.07 -38.99
C GLN A 407 25.51 -24.37 -39.63
N GLN A 408 26.35 -25.11 -38.91
CA GLN A 408 26.88 -26.42 -39.34
C GLN A 408 26.30 -27.62 -38.58
N HIS A 409 25.44 -27.46 -37.56
CA HIS A 409 25.06 -28.65 -36.78
C HIS A 409 23.58 -28.95 -36.52
N ASN A 410 22.65 -28.03 -36.25
CA ASN A 410 21.34 -28.50 -35.74
C ASN A 410 20.14 -27.67 -36.23
N HIS A 411 19.32 -28.26 -37.11
CA HIS A 411 17.98 -27.78 -37.44
C HIS A 411 16.86 -28.80 -37.13
N THR A 412 17.19 -29.96 -36.56
CA THR A 412 16.24 -31.05 -36.34
C THR A 412 15.84 -31.28 -34.88
N ALA A 413 16.49 -30.63 -33.91
CA ALA A 413 16.24 -30.86 -32.47
C ALA A 413 15.18 -29.93 -31.87
N ASP A 414 15.05 -28.69 -32.36
CA ASP A 414 14.18 -27.68 -31.75
C ASP A 414 12.68 -27.92 -32.02
N ILE A 415 12.34 -28.54 -33.17
CA ILE A 415 10.95 -28.84 -33.54
C ILE A 415 10.37 -29.97 -32.66
N ASN A 416 11.20 -30.94 -32.26
CA ASN A 416 10.75 -32.07 -31.43
C ASN A 416 10.59 -31.65 -29.96
N PHE A 417 11.41 -30.72 -29.46
CA PHE A 417 11.29 -30.24 -28.08
C PHE A 417 10.02 -29.42 -27.87
N GLU A 418 9.67 -28.56 -28.84
CA GLU A 418 8.47 -27.71 -28.75
C GLU A 418 7.16 -28.52 -28.90
N GLN A 419 7.19 -29.68 -29.58
CA GLN A 419 6.07 -30.61 -29.66
C GLN A 419 5.91 -31.47 -28.40
N GLU A 420 7.00 -31.85 -27.74
CA GLU A 420 6.98 -32.61 -26.48
C GLU A 420 6.48 -31.74 -25.32
N GLU A 421 6.89 -30.46 -25.26
CA GLU A 421 6.45 -29.50 -24.24
C GLU A 421 4.93 -29.22 -24.35
N ARG A 422 4.40 -29.09 -25.58
CA ARG A 422 2.94 -28.96 -25.80
C ARG A 422 2.16 -30.23 -25.45
N ARG A 423 2.72 -31.43 -25.63
CA ARG A 423 2.07 -32.69 -25.22
C ARG A 423 1.98 -32.82 -23.71
N LEU A 424 3.01 -32.39 -22.98
CA LEU A 424 3.04 -32.42 -21.52
C LEU A 424 2.09 -31.40 -20.90
N ASP A 425 1.95 -30.20 -21.49
CA ASP A 425 0.97 -29.21 -21.03
C ASP A 425 -0.49 -29.65 -21.26
N ILE A 426 -0.78 -30.33 -22.37
CA ILE A 426 -2.13 -30.87 -22.67
C ILE A 426 -2.47 -32.05 -21.75
N GLN A 427 -1.51 -32.94 -21.43
CA GLN A 427 -1.73 -34.01 -20.45
C GLN A 427 -1.85 -33.51 -19.00
N ALA A 428 -1.18 -32.41 -18.65
CA ALA A 428 -1.32 -31.77 -17.35
C ALA A 428 -2.70 -31.12 -17.17
N THR A 429 -3.33 -30.62 -18.24
CA THR A 429 -4.66 -29.99 -18.19
C THR A 429 -5.82 -30.99 -18.23
N GLU A 430 -5.67 -32.19 -18.79
CA GLU A 430 -6.75 -33.19 -18.85
C GLU A 430 -6.86 -34.10 -17.62
N ASN A 431 -5.78 -34.24 -16.81
CA ASN A 431 -5.78 -35.12 -15.63
C ASN A 431 -6.04 -34.41 -14.29
N GLU A 432 -6.22 -33.09 -14.27
CA GLU A 432 -6.65 -32.37 -13.06
C GLU A 432 -8.15 -32.57 -12.77
N LYS A 433 -8.53 -33.81 -12.38
CA LYS A 433 -9.75 -34.03 -11.59
C LYS A 433 -9.52 -33.44 -10.20
N PHE A 434 -9.63 -32.12 -10.09
CA PHE A 434 -9.51 -31.41 -8.83
C PHE A 434 -10.47 -32.00 -7.78
N PRO A 435 -9.97 -32.50 -6.63
CA PRO A 435 -10.84 -32.98 -5.57
C PRO A 435 -11.81 -31.89 -5.10
N LYS A 436 -13.05 -32.30 -4.83
CA LYS A 436 -14.18 -31.42 -4.42
C LYS A 436 -13.96 -30.69 -3.08
N SER A 437 -12.86 -30.91 -2.38
CA SER A 437 -12.63 -30.42 -1.01
C SER A 437 -12.26 -28.94 -0.87
N ASN A 438 -11.89 -28.24 -1.95
CA ASN A 438 -11.38 -26.87 -1.85
C ASN A 438 -12.37 -25.78 -2.30
N ILE A 439 -13.57 -25.77 -1.72
CA ILE A 439 -14.58 -24.73 -1.98
C ILE A 439 -14.10 -23.35 -1.48
N CYS A 440 -13.51 -23.27 -0.28
CA CYS A 440 -13.04 -21.99 0.28
C CYS A 440 -11.94 -21.35 -0.57
N ARG A 441 -10.92 -22.12 -0.99
CA ARG A 441 -9.85 -21.63 -1.88
C ARG A 441 -10.40 -21.19 -3.23
N ARG A 442 -11.37 -21.92 -3.81
CA ARG A 442 -12.02 -21.54 -5.07
C ARG A 442 -12.86 -20.26 -4.94
N LEU A 443 -13.60 -20.09 -3.84
CA LEU A 443 -14.40 -18.88 -3.60
C LEU A 443 -13.51 -17.66 -3.37
N LEU A 444 -12.46 -17.77 -2.55
CA LEU A 444 -11.46 -16.72 -2.36
C LEU A 444 -10.74 -16.38 -3.66
N HIS A 445 -10.27 -17.40 -4.40
CA HIS A 445 -9.58 -17.20 -5.67
C HIS A 445 -10.50 -16.54 -6.71
N ARG A 446 -11.76 -16.99 -6.85
CA ARG A 446 -12.72 -16.37 -7.78
C ARG A 446 -13.09 -14.95 -7.38
N PHE A 447 -13.31 -14.70 -6.09
CA PHE A 447 -13.57 -13.36 -5.55
C PHE A 447 -12.40 -12.43 -5.86
N TRP A 448 -11.17 -12.84 -5.57
CA TRP A 448 -9.97 -12.07 -5.90
C TRP A 448 -9.82 -11.85 -7.41
N HIS A 449 -10.09 -12.86 -8.23
CA HIS A 449 -9.98 -12.72 -9.68
C HIS A 449 -10.97 -11.70 -10.25
N HIS A 450 -12.17 -11.58 -9.69
CA HIS A 450 -13.20 -10.66 -10.19
C HIS A 450 -13.06 -9.24 -9.62
N VAL A 451 -12.55 -9.09 -8.40
CA VAL A 451 -12.52 -7.80 -7.69
C VAL A 451 -11.19 -7.08 -7.83
N LEU A 452 -10.08 -7.81 -7.93
CA LEU A 452 -8.73 -7.23 -7.86
C LEU A 452 -8.10 -7.07 -9.24
N SER A 453 -7.46 -5.91 -9.47
CA SER A 453 -6.57 -5.73 -10.61
C SER A 453 -5.40 -6.71 -10.56
N GLU A 454 -4.73 -6.98 -11.68
CA GLU A 454 -3.58 -7.90 -11.71
C GLU A 454 -2.50 -7.53 -10.69
N SER A 455 -2.20 -6.24 -10.55
CA SER A 455 -1.28 -5.73 -9.53
C SER A 455 -1.77 -6.00 -8.11
N ASP A 456 -3.07 -5.91 -7.87
CA ASP A 456 -3.67 -6.17 -6.55
C ASP A 456 -3.69 -7.67 -6.22
N ARG A 457 -3.81 -8.53 -7.23
CA ARG A 457 -3.72 -9.98 -7.06
C ARG A 457 -2.33 -10.41 -6.63
N GLU A 458 -1.27 -9.84 -7.20
CA GLU A 458 0.10 -10.10 -6.72
C GLU A 458 0.26 -9.70 -5.25
N VAL A 459 -0.25 -8.53 -4.86
CA VAL A 459 -0.22 -8.09 -3.46
C VAL A 459 -1.03 -9.03 -2.56
N ALA A 460 -2.22 -9.45 -2.99
CA ALA A 460 -3.07 -10.35 -2.22
C ALA A 460 -2.43 -11.73 -2.07
N ASN A 461 -1.80 -12.26 -3.12
CA ASN A 461 -1.08 -13.53 -3.08
C ASN A 461 0.15 -13.45 -2.16
N ASP A 462 0.94 -12.37 -2.26
CA ASP A 462 2.07 -12.16 -1.36
C ASP A 462 1.60 -12.03 0.10
N LEU A 463 0.51 -11.29 0.34
CA LEU A 463 -0.08 -11.18 1.68
C LEU A 463 -0.55 -12.54 2.18
N TRP A 464 -1.22 -13.31 1.32
CA TRP A 464 -1.68 -14.66 1.64
C TRP A 464 -0.52 -15.59 1.99
N HIS A 465 0.53 -15.64 1.16
CA HIS A 465 1.72 -16.43 1.45
C HIS A 465 2.42 -16.00 2.74
N ASN A 466 2.55 -14.69 2.98
CA ASN A 466 3.09 -14.18 4.24
C ASN A 466 2.22 -14.57 5.45
N LEU A 467 0.89 -14.58 5.30
CA LEU A 467 -0.02 -15.02 6.35
C LEU A 467 0.08 -16.54 6.57
N LEU A 468 0.18 -17.34 5.51
CA LEU A 468 0.42 -18.78 5.59
C LEU A 468 1.74 -19.10 6.30
N ASP A 469 2.82 -18.40 5.95
CA ASP A 469 4.15 -18.60 6.54
C ASP A 469 4.19 -18.19 8.02
N ARG A 470 3.39 -17.19 8.40
CA ARG A 470 3.35 -16.65 9.76
C ARG A 470 2.33 -17.32 10.67
N SER A 471 1.32 -18.01 10.14
CA SER A 471 0.26 -18.65 10.94
C SER A 471 0.35 -20.17 10.87
N ASP A 472 0.55 -20.80 12.02
CA ASP A 472 0.54 -22.26 12.13
C ASP A 472 -0.86 -22.82 11.81
N ILE A 473 -1.94 -22.11 12.18
CA ILE A 473 -3.33 -22.50 11.83
C ILE A 473 -3.54 -22.50 10.32
N LEU A 474 -3.18 -21.42 9.63
CA LEU A 474 -3.39 -21.34 8.18
C LEU A 474 -2.47 -22.31 7.42
N SER A 475 -1.22 -22.47 7.86
CA SER A 475 -0.29 -23.44 7.27
C SER A 475 -0.76 -24.90 7.43
N PHE A 476 -1.56 -25.20 8.46
CA PHE A 476 -2.17 -26.52 8.64
C PHE A 476 -3.17 -26.82 7.53
N TYR A 477 -4.04 -25.86 7.19
CA TYR A 477 -5.00 -26.03 6.09
C TYR A 477 -4.30 -26.13 4.74
N ASP A 478 -3.28 -25.31 4.49
CA ASP A 478 -2.54 -25.35 3.23
C ASP A 478 -1.87 -26.71 3.02
N ARG A 479 -1.19 -27.23 4.05
CA ARG A 479 -0.59 -28.58 4.05
C ARG A 479 -1.61 -29.70 3.91
N SER A 480 -2.80 -29.56 4.50
CA SER A 480 -3.88 -30.54 4.35
C SER A 480 -4.48 -30.57 2.94
N SER A 481 -4.29 -29.49 2.17
CA SER A 481 -4.89 -29.31 0.85
C SER A 481 -3.99 -29.71 -0.32
N GLY A 482 -2.69 -29.92 -0.06
CA GLY A 482 -1.71 -30.25 -1.10
C GLY A 482 -1.59 -31.75 -1.36
N ASP A 483 -1.82 -32.16 -2.61
CA ASP A 483 -1.61 -33.51 -3.18
C ASP A 483 -0.13 -33.94 -3.27
N LEU A 484 0.75 -33.29 -2.51
CA LEU A 484 2.17 -33.65 -2.46
C LEU A 484 2.27 -35.00 -1.76
N GLY A 485 2.43 -36.07 -2.55
CA GLY A 485 2.46 -37.49 -2.16
C GLY A 485 3.51 -37.94 -1.13
N GLY A 486 3.97 -37.05 -0.26
CA GLY A 486 4.50 -37.43 1.05
C GLY A 486 3.32 -37.80 1.94
N ALA A 487 3.40 -38.96 2.60
CA ALA A 487 2.36 -39.54 3.44
C ALA A 487 1.53 -38.45 4.16
N PRO A 488 0.19 -38.48 4.04
CA PRO A 488 -0.66 -37.48 4.68
C PRO A 488 -0.17 -37.37 6.11
N ALA A 489 0.06 -36.15 6.56
CA ALA A 489 0.24 -35.89 7.97
C ALA A 489 -1.09 -36.28 8.63
N ASN A 490 -1.28 -37.58 8.84
CA ASN A 490 -2.15 -38.20 9.80
C ASN A 490 -1.54 -37.85 11.17
N LEU A 491 -1.41 -36.54 11.45
CA LEU A 491 -1.81 -36.04 12.74
C LEU A 491 -3.26 -36.49 12.85
N SER A 492 -3.44 -37.72 13.35
CA SER A 492 -4.70 -38.14 13.90
C SER A 492 -5.08 -37.04 14.88
N LEU A 493 -6.02 -36.17 14.51
CA LEU A 493 -6.51 -35.05 15.32
C LEU A 493 -6.92 -35.52 16.73
N LEU A 494 -7.16 -36.83 16.88
CA LEU A 494 -7.39 -37.56 18.12
C LEU A 494 -6.16 -37.68 19.04
N LYS A 495 -4.92 -37.63 18.54
CA LYS A 495 -3.69 -37.74 19.37
C LYS A 495 -3.39 -36.47 20.17
N TYR A 496 -3.81 -35.30 19.67
CA TYR A 496 -3.53 -34.01 20.30
C TYR A 496 -4.80 -33.18 20.44
N PRO A 497 -5.74 -33.58 21.34
CA PRO A 497 -7.06 -32.96 21.45
C PRO A 497 -6.99 -31.45 21.72
N PHE A 498 -5.97 -31.00 22.47
CA PHE A 498 -5.76 -29.58 22.75
C PHE A 498 -5.35 -28.77 21.50
N GLN A 499 -4.46 -29.29 20.66
CA GLN A 499 -4.09 -28.61 19.39
C GLN A 499 -5.29 -28.54 18.45
N THR A 500 -6.03 -29.64 18.33
CA THR A 500 -7.26 -29.71 17.54
C THR A 500 -8.27 -28.67 18.03
N PHE A 501 -8.44 -28.54 19.34
CA PHE A 501 -9.30 -27.51 19.94
C PHE A 501 -8.84 -26.09 19.56
N LEU A 502 -7.55 -25.78 19.67
CA LEU A 502 -7.00 -24.45 19.31
C LEU A 502 -7.16 -24.14 17.82
N ILE A 503 -6.91 -25.12 16.95
CA ILE A 503 -7.12 -24.97 15.50
C ILE A 503 -8.59 -24.70 15.21
N LEU A 504 -9.51 -25.49 15.77
CA LEU A 504 -10.94 -25.29 15.59
C LEU A 504 -11.40 -23.92 16.11
N LEU A 505 -11.02 -23.56 17.33
CA LEU A 505 -11.38 -22.28 17.95
C LEU A 505 -10.83 -21.09 17.16
N GLY A 506 -9.54 -21.13 16.79
CA GLY A 506 -8.91 -20.09 15.99
C GLY A 506 -9.56 -19.96 14.61
N SER A 507 -9.79 -21.06 13.91
CA SER A 507 -10.46 -21.06 12.60
C SER A 507 -11.90 -20.56 12.68
N SER A 508 -12.68 -21.01 13.67
CA SER A 508 -14.04 -20.52 13.90
C SER A 508 -14.04 -19.02 14.18
N SER A 509 -13.06 -18.53 14.94
CA SER A 509 -12.91 -17.11 15.23
C SER A 509 -12.52 -16.30 13.98
N LEU A 510 -11.62 -16.80 13.13
CA LEU A 510 -11.28 -16.18 11.86
C LEU A 510 -12.49 -16.12 10.92
N ILE A 511 -13.24 -17.21 10.79
CA ILE A 511 -14.46 -17.26 9.96
C ILE A 511 -15.50 -16.27 10.48
N LEU A 512 -15.75 -16.25 11.80
CA LEU A 512 -16.68 -15.30 12.41
C LEU A 512 -16.22 -13.85 12.21
N GLY A 513 -14.93 -13.57 12.40
CA GLY A 513 -14.35 -12.25 12.15
C GLY A 513 -14.52 -11.80 10.70
N LEU A 514 -14.33 -12.70 9.73
CA LEU A 514 -14.59 -12.42 8.30
C LEU A 514 -16.07 -12.15 8.02
N LEU A 515 -16.99 -12.91 8.62
CA LEU A 515 -18.43 -12.67 8.49
C LEU A 515 -18.84 -11.32 9.09
N ILE A 516 -18.32 -10.98 10.27
CA ILE A 516 -18.53 -9.67 10.91
C ILE A 516 -17.95 -8.57 10.03
N PHE A 517 -16.78 -8.76 9.43
CA PHE A 517 -16.19 -7.79 8.52
C PHE A 517 -17.07 -7.53 7.29
N LEU A 518 -17.69 -8.58 6.72
CA LEU A 518 -18.65 -8.42 5.60
C LEU A 518 -19.89 -7.63 6.01
N ILE A 519 -20.34 -7.76 7.26
CA ILE A 519 -21.45 -6.96 7.82
C ILE A 519 -21.00 -5.53 8.13
N PHE A 520 -19.80 -5.36 8.70
CA PHE A 520 -19.20 -4.07 9.05
C PHE A 520 -19.05 -3.17 7.82
N LEU A 521 -18.59 -3.71 6.69
CA LEU A 521 -18.23 -2.94 5.50
C LEU A 521 -19.36 -2.00 5.00
N PRO A 522 -20.62 -2.43 4.78
CA PRO A 522 -21.69 -1.53 4.38
C PRO A 522 -22.02 -0.47 5.44
N PHE A 523 -22.00 -0.80 6.74
CA PHE A 523 -22.21 0.18 7.81
C PHE A 523 -21.09 1.23 7.83
N ALA A 524 -19.84 0.80 7.69
CA ALA A 524 -18.68 1.67 7.59
C ALA A 524 -18.78 2.61 6.39
N ILE A 525 -19.07 2.08 5.20
CA ILE A 525 -19.21 2.89 3.97
C ILE A 525 -20.34 3.92 4.14
N ALA A 526 -21.50 3.50 4.66
CA ALA A 526 -22.63 4.40 4.89
C ALA A 526 -22.30 5.49 5.92
N PHE A 527 -21.66 5.13 7.04
CA PHE A 527 -21.20 6.07 8.06
C PHE A 527 -20.22 7.10 7.47
N HIS A 528 -19.22 6.65 6.71
CA HIS A 528 -18.23 7.55 6.12
C HIS A 528 -18.83 8.47 5.06
N ALA A 529 -19.71 7.94 4.19
CA ALA A 529 -20.38 8.72 3.17
C ALA A 529 -21.30 9.80 3.77
N LEU A 530 -22.16 9.41 4.72
CA LEU A 530 -23.03 10.36 5.42
C LEU A 530 -22.22 11.35 6.24
N GLY A 531 -21.19 10.89 6.95
CA GLY A 531 -20.32 11.74 7.77
C GLY A 531 -19.56 12.77 6.94
N ALA A 532 -19.13 12.44 5.73
CA ALA A 532 -18.46 13.40 4.85
C ALA A 532 -19.40 14.52 4.35
N LEU A 533 -20.71 14.23 4.23
CA LEU A 533 -21.69 15.15 3.66
C LEU A 533 -22.53 15.89 4.72
N TYR A 534 -22.65 15.35 5.93
CA TYR A 534 -23.55 15.87 6.96
C TYR A 534 -23.29 17.34 7.29
N ALA A 535 -22.07 17.70 7.67
CA ALA A 535 -21.72 19.09 7.99
C ALA A 535 -21.97 20.07 6.82
N PRO A 536 -21.52 19.80 5.57
CA PRO A 536 -21.91 20.61 4.40
C PRO A 536 -23.42 20.77 4.22
N PHE A 537 -24.20 19.69 4.35
CA PHE A 537 -25.66 19.75 4.23
C PHE A 537 -26.27 20.65 5.31
N ARG A 538 -25.77 20.58 6.55
CA ARG A 538 -26.24 21.44 7.64
C ARG A 538 -25.92 22.92 7.38
N LEU A 539 -24.71 23.22 6.92
CA LEU A 539 -24.33 24.59 6.54
C LEU A 539 -25.22 25.12 5.41
N PHE A 540 -25.47 24.32 4.38
CA PHE A 540 -26.35 24.68 3.27
C PHE A 540 -27.78 24.92 3.72
N ALA A 541 -28.32 24.09 4.61
CA ALA A 541 -29.66 24.28 5.17
C ALA A 541 -29.81 25.60 5.93
N ILE A 542 -28.76 26.06 6.63
CA ILE A 542 -28.75 27.37 7.31
C ILE A 542 -28.74 28.52 6.31
N LEU A 543 -28.00 28.37 5.20
CA LEU A 543 -27.96 29.40 4.15
C LEU A 543 -29.31 29.56 3.45
N ILE A 544 -30.07 28.47 3.28
CA ILE A 544 -31.42 28.52 2.68
C ILE A 544 -32.47 29.01 3.69
N TYR A 545 -32.42 28.52 4.93
CA TYR A 545 -33.41 28.79 5.98
C TYR A 545 -32.77 29.47 7.20
N PRO A 546 -32.29 30.71 7.07
CA PRO A 546 -31.49 31.38 8.10
C PRO A 546 -32.28 31.67 9.39
N ASN A 547 -33.60 31.79 9.31
CA ASN A 547 -34.45 32.12 10.45
C ASN A 547 -34.87 30.90 11.28
N ASP A 548 -34.80 29.69 10.70
CA ASP A 548 -35.36 28.47 11.31
C ASP A 548 -34.31 27.59 12.00
N GLN A 549 -33.03 27.98 11.94
CA GLN A 549 -31.93 27.16 12.44
C GLN A 549 -31.17 27.85 13.58
N PRO A 550 -30.86 27.14 14.68
CA PRO A 550 -30.01 27.67 15.73
C PRO A 550 -28.62 27.99 15.15
N LYS A 551 -28.11 29.17 15.50
CA LYS A 551 -26.79 29.64 15.06
C LYS A 551 -25.69 28.89 15.82
N ASN A 552 -25.34 27.70 15.35
CA ASN A 552 -24.16 26.97 15.82
C ASN A 552 -22.89 27.59 15.21
N VAL A 553 -22.37 28.64 15.83
CA VAL A 553 -21.18 29.35 15.32
C VAL A 553 -19.99 28.40 15.18
N ILE A 554 -19.75 27.53 16.17
CA ILE A 554 -18.65 26.56 16.15
C ILE A 554 -18.80 25.59 14.99
N GLY A 555 -20.00 25.02 14.80
CA GLY A 555 -20.31 24.12 13.69
C GLY A 555 -20.12 24.78 12.33
N ILE A 556 -20.56 26.03 12.17
CA ILE A 556 -20.34 26.82 10.95
C ILE A 556 -18.84 27.00 10.70
N THR A 557 -18.08 27.49 11.68
CA THR A 557 -16.64 27.75 11.54
C THR A 557 -15.86 26.47 11.19
N LEU A 558 -16.14 25.36 11.87
CA LEU A 558 -15.49 24.08 11.59
C LEU A 558 -15.86 23.54 10.20
N THR A 559 -17.11 23.69 9.77
CA THR A 559 -17.55 23.27 8.43
C THR A 559 -16.90 24.12 7.33
N VAL A 560 -16.83 25.44 7.51
CA VAL A 560 -16.16 26.33 6.56
C VAL A 560 -14.67 26.01 6.49
N THR A 561 -14.02 25.77 7.63
CA THR A 561 -12.60 25.36 7.67
C THR A 561 -12.38 24.03 6.96
N MET A 562 -13.26 23.05 7.20
CA MET A 562 -13.25 21.77 6.47
C MET A 562 -13.34 21.98 4.95
N LEU A 563 -14.26 22.84 4.48
CA LEU A 563 -14.42 23.15 3.05
C LEU A 563 -13.20 23.86 2.45
N ILE A 564 -12.54 24.75 3.20
CA ILE A 564 -11.29 25.39 2.77
C ILE A 564 -10.19 24.35 2.60
N VAL A 565 -10.08 23.40 3.53
CA VAL A 565 -9.13 22.28 3.46
C VAL A 565 -9.46 21.30 2.34
N SER A 566 -10.71 21.23 1.88
CA SER A 566 -11.10 20.47 0.68
C SER A 566 -10.57 21.09 -0.62
N VAL A 567 -10.25 22.39 -0.67
CA VAL A 567 -9.81 23.07 -1.90
C VAL A 567 -8.51 22.46 -2.46
N PRO A 568 -7.42 22.28 -1.68
CA PRO A 568 -6.24 21.55 -2.13
C PRO A 568 -6.53 20.16 -2.68
N LEU A 569 -7.52 19.44 -2.12
CA LEU A 569 -7.89 18.10 -2.61
C LEU A 569 -8.40 18.16 -4.05
N LEU A 570 -9.28 19.10 -4.35
CA LEU A 570 -9.83 19.29 -5.70
C LEU A 570 -8.75 19.76 -6.68
N VAL A 571 -7.92 20.72 -6.26
CA VAL A 571 -6.85 21.29 -7.10
C VAL A 571 -5.74 20.27 -7.40
N LEU A 572 -5.38 19.43 -6.43
CA LEU A 572 -4.27 18.48 -6.56
C LEU A 572 -4.70 17.09 -7.06
N ALA A 573 -6.01 16.77 -7.09
CA ALA A 573 -6.51 15.49 -7.57
C ALA A 573 -5.98 15.08 -8.95
N PRO A 574 -5.88 15.96 -9.97
CA PRO A 574 -5.29 15.60 -11.26
C PRO A 574 -3.81 15.18 -11.16
N ASN A 575 -3.03 15.82 -10.29
CA ASN A 575 -1.62 15.49 -10.08
C ASN A 575 -1.47 14.14 -9.38
N VAL A 576 -2.31 13.86 -8.38
CA VAL A 576 -2.35 12.56 -7.70
C VAL A 576 -2.76 11.45 -8.67
N HIS A 577 -3.76 11.72 -9.53
CA HIS A 577 -4.17 10.77 -10.57
C HIS A 577 -3.03 10.48 -11.55
N ARG A 578 -2.32 11.51 -12.03
CA ARG A 578 -1.15 11.32 -12.91
C ARG A 578 -0.03 10.52 -12.23
N PHE A 579 0.25 10.81 -10.96
CA PHE A 579 1.22 10.04 -10.17
C PHE A 579 0.80 8.57 -10.05
N ARG A 580 -0.48 8.31 -9.71
CA ARG A 580 -1.04 6.96 -9.61
C ARG A 580 -0.90 6.20 -10.92
N VAL A 581 -1.36 6.78 -12.03
CA VAL A 581 -1.26 6.16 -13.36
C VAL A 581 0.19 5.89 -13.75
N SER A 582 1.09 6.81 -13.43
CA SER A 582 2.53 6.64 -13.70
C SER A 582 3.12 5.47 -12.93
N ARG A 583 2.73 5.32 -11.66
CA ARG A 583 3.17 4.22 -10.82
C ARG A 583 2.55 2.90 -11.24
N ASP A 584 1.24 2.84 -11.46
CA ASP A 584 0.53 1.60 -11.79
C ASP A 584 1.02 1.01 -13.14
N ARG A 585 1.46 1.87 -14.06
CA ARG A 585 2.08 1.46 -15.32
C ARG A 585 3.57 1.19 -15.22
N LEU A 586 4.23 1.56 -14.12
CA LEU A 586 5.63 1.21 -13.89
C LEU A 586 5.70 -0.30 -13.62
N THR A 587 6.52 -1.01 -14.39
CA THR A 587 6.75 -2.43 -14.11
C THR A 587 7.23 -2.57 -12.67
N SER A 588 6.63 -3.51 -11.93
CA SER A 588 6.99 -3.84 -10.55
C SER A 588 8.50 -3.87 -10.39
N THR A 589 9.05 -3.18 -9.39
CA THR A 589 10.49 -3.17 -9.08
C THR A 589 10.85 -4.17 -7.98
N ARG A 590 9.88 -4.99 -7.54
CA ARG A 590 10.09 -5.99 -6.48
C ARG A 590 11.24 -6.92 -6.87
N ASN A 591 12.05 -7.38 -5.91
CA ASN A 591 13.16 -8.32 -6.16
C ASN A 591 14.27 -7.82 -7.11
N LEU A 592 14.26 -6.55 -7.50
CA LEU A 592 15.41 -5.96 -8.16
C LEU A 592 16.60 -5.89 -7.19
N PRO A 593 17.81 -6.24 -7.64
CA PRO A 593 19.01 -6.07 -6.84
C PRO A 593 19.20 -4.63 -6.32
N GLU A 594 19.49 -4.48 -5.02
CA GLU A 594 19.57 -3.17 -4.33
C GLU A 594 20.47 -2.16 -5.05
N PHE A 595 21.62 -2.61 -5.57
CA PHE A 595 22.56 -1.71 -6.25
C PHE A 595 22.00 -1.03 -7.51
N ILE A 596 20.84 -1.44 -8.04
CA ILE A 596 20.19 -0.77 -9.18
C ILE A 596 19.67 0.60 -8.78
N TYR A 597 19.12 0.71 -7.57
CA TYR A 597 18.52 1.95 -7.06
C TYR A 597 19.56 3.06 -6.92
N ASP A 598 20.77 2.71 -6.49
CA ASP A 598 21.85 3.67 -6.22
C ASP A 598 22.67 4.03 -7.47
N ASN A 599 22.50 3.30 -8.58
CA ASN A 599 23.44 3.39 -9.68
C ASN A 599 23.10 4.49 -10.68
N LYS A 600 23.85 5.59 -10.64
CA LYS A 600 23.79 6.68 -11.63
C LYS A 600 23.91 6.19 -13.08
N ARG A 601 24.59 5.05 -13.35
CA ARG A 601 24.68 4.48 -14.71
C ARG A 601 23.35 3.96 -15.20
N ILE A 602 22.48 3.44 -14.33
CA ILE A 602 21.15 2.97 -14.73
C ILE A 602 20.33 4.15 -15.26
N ARG A 603 20.38 5.32 -14.60
CA ARG A 603 19.76 6.56 -15.10
C ARG A 603 20.26 6.90 -16.50
N GLY A 604 21.58 6.83 -16.72
CA GLY A 604 22.17 7.02 -18.05
C GLY A 604 21.73 5.99 -19.10
N ILE A 605 21.53 4.74 -18.72
CA ILE A 605 21.00 3.68 -19.60
C ILE A 605 19.55 3.97 -19.99
N VAL A 606 18.71 4.37 -19.02
CA VAL A 606 17.32 4.78 -19.25
C VAL A 606 17.26 5.94 -20.23
N CYS A 607 18.07 6.98 -20.02
CA CYS A 607 18.16 8.13 -20.94
C CYS A 607 18.54 7.71 -22.36
N ARG A 608 19.58 6.87 -22.53
CA ARG A 608 20.01 6.40 -23.86
C ARG A 608 18.93 5.56 -24.54
N ARG A 609 18.24 4.68 -23.79
CA ARG A 609 17.17 3.84 -24.32
C ARG A 609 15.99 4.69 -24.81
N TYR A 610 15.62 5.71 -24.04
CA TYR A 610 14.62 6.68 -24.44
C TYR A 610 15.02 7.47 -25.69
N LEU A 611 16.24 7.99 -25.76
CA LEU A 611 16.72 8.71 -26.95
C LEU A 611 16.67 7.83 -28.20
N ALA A 612 17.07 6.56 -28.09
CA ALA A 612 16.95 5.59 -29.18
C ALA A 612 15.48 5.32 -29.57
N LYS A 613 14.56 5.24 -28.61
CA LYS A 613 13.12 5.11 -28.90
C LYS A 613 12.55 6.35 -29.57
N ARG A 614 12.88 7.54 -29.06
CA ARG A 614 12.45 8.82 -29.63
C ARG A 614 12.96 9.00 -31.05
N ALA A 615 14.22 8.63 -31.32
CA ALA A 615 14.77 8.65 -32.68
C ALA A 615 14.00 7.72 -33.62
N ARG A 616 13.69 6.48 -33.19
CA ARG A 616 12.85 5.54 -33.96
C ARG A 616 11.44 6.08 -34.20
N HIS A 617 10.83 6.69 -33.19
CA HIS A 617 9.51 7.30 -33.30
C HIS A 617 9.50 8.47 -34.30
N ALA A 618 10.48 9.37 -34.19
CA ALA A 618 10.62 10.51 -35.09
C ALA A 618 10.87 10.06 -36.54
N ILE A 619 11.69 9.02 -36.76
CA ILE A 619 11.87 8.43 -38.10
C ILE A 619 10.54 7.87 -38.61
N ARG A 620 9.80 7.14 -37.78
CA ARG A 620 8.50 6.58 -38.14
C ARG A 620 7.47 7.66 -38.49
N GLU A 621 7.35 8.71 -37.66
CA GLU A 621 6.46 9.84 -37.92
C GLU A 621 6.85 10.58 -39.20
N ASN A 622 8.15 10.79 -39.44
CA ASN A 622 8.62 11.41 -40.69
C ASN A 622 8.30 10.56 -41.91
N ILE A 623 8.42 9.23 -41.81
CA ILE A 623 8.02 8.31 -42.89
C ILE A 623 6.51 8.39 -43.11
N LEU A 624 5.69 8.31 -42.05
CA LEU A 624 4.24 8.38 -42.15
C LEU A 624 3.74 9.73 -42.69
N ASN A 625 4.34 10.85 -42.26
CA ASN A 625 4.01 12.18 -42.77
C ASN A 625 4.39 12.34 -44.25
N ARG A 626 5.50 11.74 -44.69
CA ARG A 626 5.88 11.72 -46.11
C ARG A 626 4.95 10.84 -46.94
N LEU A 627 4.52 9.70 -46.40
CA LEU A 627 3.54 8.82 -47.05
C LEU A 627 2.15 9.47 -47.13
N ASN A 628 1.70 10.15 -46.07
CA ASN A 628 0.37 10.77 -46.02
C ASN A 628 0.31 12.12 -46.76
N GLY A 629 1.43 12.85 -46.83
CA GLY A 629 1.49 14.18 -47.45
C GLY A 629 1.70 14.17 -48.95
N SER A 630 1.82 13.00 -49.58
CA SER A 630 2.13 12.90 -51.00
C SER A 630 1.39 11.71 -51.61
N SER A 631 0.36 11.98 -52.41
CA SER A 631 -0.11 11.02 -53.43
C SER A 631 1.07 10.52 -54.27
N ASP A 632 2.04 11.41 -54.50
CA ASP A 632 3.19 11.18 -55.36
C ASP A 632 4.34 10.39 -54.70
N VAL A 633 4.33 10.12 -53.38
CA VAL A 633 5.35 9.28 -52.72
C VAL A 633 5.03 7.80 -52.90
N THR A 634 3.75 7.44 -52.99
CA THR A 634 3.36 6.11 -53.46
C THR A 634 3.86 5.92 -54.88
N ASP A 635 3.69 6.93 -55.75
CA ASP A 635 4.22 6.93 -57.11
C ASP A 635 5.77 6.98 -57.14
N TYR A 636 6.43 7.70 -56.24
CA TYR A 636 7.90 7.73 -56.16
C TYR A 636 8.50 6.44 -55.59
N ILE A 637 7.83 5.76 -54.65
CA ILE A 637 8.23 4.44 -54.17
C ILE A 637 7.93 3.39 -55.25
N LEU A 638 6.83 3.51 -56.00
CA LEU A 638 6.57 2.69 -57.20
C LEU A 638 7.66 2.92 -58.25
N ASP A 639 8.00 4.16 -58.57
CA ASP A 639 8.95 4.49 -59.64
C ASP A 639 10.42 4.23 -59.23
N SER A 640 10.77 4.43 -57.95
CA SER A 640 12.14 4.25 -57.44
C SER A 640 12.43 2.87 -56.87
N PHE A 641 11.43 2.09 -56.43
CA PHE A 641 11.63 0.75 -55.85
C PHE A 641 10.98 -0.39 -56.65
N LEU A 642 9.98 -0.12 -57.51
CA LEU A 642 9.46 -1.13 -58.45
C LEU A 642 10.05 -0.97 -59.87
N GLY A 643 10.77 0.12 -60.14
CA GLY A 643 11.64 0.29 -61.30
C GLY A 643 13.11 -0.04 -61.01
N GLY A 644 13.48 -1.33 -60.93
CA GLY A 644 14.89 -1.76 -61.05
C GLY A 644 15.43 -2.66 -59.93
N ASP A 645 15.44 -3.98 -60.18
CA ASP A 645 16.45 -5.00 -59.86
C ASP A 645 17.14 -5.11 -58.47
N HIS A 646 16.76 -4.34 -57.45
CA HIS A 646 17.41 -4.38 -56.13
C HIS A 646 16.53 -4.83 -54.97
N PHE A 647 15.55 -5.71 -55.24
CA PHE A 647 14.62 -6.21 -54.23
C PHE A 647 15.22 -7.26 -53.26
N PHE A 648 16.37 -7.88 -53.58
CA PHE A 648 16.90 -9.04 -52.82
C PHE A 648 17.82 -8.73 -51.63
N LYS A 649 17.84 -7.49 -51.09
CA LYS A 649 18.78 -7.13 -50.00
C LYS A 649 18.16 -6.72 -48.65
N TYR A 650 16.83 -6.70 -48.48
CA TYR A 650 16.19 -6.31 -47.22
C TYR A 650 15.05 -7.26 -46.79
N ASP A 651 15.39 -8.22 -45.94
CA ASP A 651 14.63 -9.47 -45.73
C ASP A 651 13.47 -9.41 -44.70
N PHE A 652 12.86 -8.24 -44.47
CA PHE A 652 11.62 -8.19 -43.66
C PHE A 652 10.82 -6.89 -43.84
N ALA A 653 11.52 -5.76 -43.98
CA ALA A 653 10.87 -4.47 -44.21
C ALA A 653 10.26 -4.38 -45.62
N GLY A 654 10.91 -4.97 -46.63
CA GLY A 654 10.38 -5.07 -48.00
C GLY A 654 9.13 -5.96 -48.08
N LEU A 655 9.14 -7.09 -47.36
CA LEU A 655 8.00 -8.01 -47.31
C LEU A 655 6.78 -7.39 -46.59
N ALA A 656 7.01 -6.70 -45.46
CA ALA A 656 5.94 -6.03 -44.73
C ALA A 656 5.36 -4.84 -45.50
N LEU A 657 6.20 -4.07 -46.21
CA LEU A 657 5.75 -2.99 -47.09
C LEU A 657 4.99 -3.53 -48.32
N TRP A 658 5.44 -4.65 -48.90
CA TRP A 658 4.73 -5.32 -49.99
C TRP A 658 3.38 -5.89 -49.54
N GLN A 659 3.30 -6.50 -48.36
CA GLN A 659 2.02 -7.00 -47.81
C GLN A 659 1.04 -5.86 -47.50
N LEU A 660 1.51 -4.73 -46.94
CA LEU A 660 0.68 -3.54 -46.72
C LEU A 660 0.21 -2.91 -48.05
N TYR A 661 1.08 -2.89 -49.06
CA TYR A 661 0.75 -2.42 -50.41
C TYR A 661 -0.30 -3.34 -51.09
N SER A 662 -0.11 -4.66 -51.05
CA SER A 662 -1.06 -5.63 -51.60
C SER A 662 -2.43 -5.54 -50.93
N PHE A 663 -2.47 -5.29 -49.61
CA PHE A 663 -3.71 -5.09 -48.87
C PHE A 663 -4.41 -3.78 -49.26
N HIS A 664 -3.65 -2.68 -49.40
CA HIS A 664 -4.21 -1.39 -49.76
C HIS A 664 -4.70 -1.33 -51.21
N LYS A 665 -3.97 -1.96 -52.15
CA LYS A 665 -4.35 -2.09 -53.55
C LYS A 665 -5.58 -2.97 -53.74
N ALA A 666 -5.67 -4.09 -53.02
CA ALA A 666 -6.86 -4.93 -53.02
C ALA A 666 -8.09 -4.19 -52.45
N HIS A 667 -7.90 -3.35 -51.45
CA HIS A 667 -8.96 -2.52 -50.86
C HIS A 667 -9.42 -1.38 -51.79
N ASP A 668 -8.50 -0.73 -52.51
CA ASP A 668 -8.85 0.32 -53.48
C ASP A 668 -9.47 -0.25 -54.76
N ASP A 669 -9.00 -1.39 -55.25
CA ASP A 669 -9.64 -2.11 -56.37
C ASP A 669 -11.05 -2.61 -55.98
N PHE A 670 -11.27 -2.92 -54.70
CA PHE A 670 -12.58 -3.27 -54.15
C PHE A 670 -13.52 -2.06 -54.03
N LEU A 671 -13.00 -0.90 -53.64
CA LEU A 671 -13.79 0.35 -53.55
C LEU A 671 -14.10 0.99 -54.92
N HIS A 672 -13.26 0.77 -55.93
CA HIS A 672 -13.42 1.38 -57.26
C HIS A 672 -14.16 0.52 -58.29
N LYS A 673 -14.44 -0.76 -58.02
CA LYS A 673 -15.46 -1.51 -58.78
C LYS A 673 -16.85 -1.04 -58.36
N LYS A 674 -17.44 -0.15 -59.18
CA LYS A 674 -18.85 0.27 -59.09
C LYS A 674 -19.78 -0.95 -59.00
N ILE A 675 -20.23 -1.27 -57.80
CA ILE A 675 -21.40 -2.12 -57.58
C ILE A 675 -22.62 -1.18 -57.48
N PRO A 676 -23.64 -1.31 -58.35
CA PRO A 676 -24.85 -0.52 -58.22
C PRO A 676 -25.59 -0.94 -56.95
N ILE A 677 -25.98 0.06 -56.18
CA ILE A 677 -26.75 -0.09 -54.94
C ILE A 677 -28.08 -0.76 -55.27
N PHE A 678 -28.28 -1.99 -54.78
CA PHE A 678 -29.61 -2.58 -54.60
C PHE A 678 -29.77 -3.01 -53.14
N HIS A 679 -30.84 -2.50 -52.54
CA HIS A 679 -31.35 -2.92 -51.24
C HIS A 679 -31.87 -4.35 -51.32
N HIS A 680 -31.11 -5.33 -50.80
CA HIS A 680 -31.63 -6.42 -49.96
C HIS A 680 -30.54 -7.42 -49.51
N GLN A 681 -30.75 -7.99 -48.31
CA GLN A 681 -30.24 -9.26 -47.79
C GLN A 681 -28.83 -9.33 -47.15
N ASP A 682 -28.83 -9.42 -45.81
CA ASP A 682 -27.70 -9.82 -44.98
C ASP A 682 -27.26 -11.29 -45.17
N GLN A 683 -28.07 -12.13 -45.84
CA GLN A 683 -27.72 -13.53 -46.13
C GLN A 683 -26.70 -13.71 -47.27
N GLN A 684 -26.50 -12.72 -48.15
CA GLN A 684 -25.47 -12.83 -49.20
C GLN A 684 -24.06 -12.44 -48.72
N LYS A 685 -23.94 -11.65 -47.63
CA LYS A 685 -22.64 -11.24 -47.09
C LYS A 685 -21.89 -12.40 -46.42
N GLU A 686 -22.63 -13.29 -45.77
CA GLU A 686 -22.05 -14.45 -45.08
C GLU A 686 -21.52 -15.48 -46.09
N LYS A 687 -22.29 -15.74 -47.16
CA LYS A 687 -21.86 -16.62 -48.26
C LYS A 687 -20.67 -16.04 -49.05
N LEU A 688 -20.63 -14.73 -49.26
CA LEU A 688 -19.50 -14.07 -49.93
C LEU A 688 -18.22 -14.08 -49.06
N ALA A 689 -18.35 -14.01 -47.73
CA ALA A 689 -17.23 -14.15 -46.81
C ALA A 689 -16.68 -15.58 -46.81
N GLU A 690 -17.54 -16.60 -46.83
CA GLU A 690 -17.14 -18.01 -46.94
C GLU A 690 -16.46 -18.31 -48.28
N ASP A 691 -16.99 -17.79 -49.39
CA ASP A 691 -16.39 -17.97 -50.73
C ASP A 691 -15.04 -17.24 -50.85
N THR A 692 -14.84 -16.11 -50.15
CA THR A 692 -13.57 -15.38 -50.12
C THR A 692 -12.52 -16.10 -49.29
N VAL A 693 -12.91 -16.71 -48.16
CA VAL A 693 -12.00 -17.55 -47.33
C VAL A 693 -11.63 -18.84 -48.09
N SER A 694 -12.56 -19.41 -48.85
CA SER A 694 -12.33 -20.55 -49.75
C SER A 694 -11.31 -20.21 -50.86
N MET A 695 -11.46 -19.08 -51.56
CA MET A 695 -10.51 -18.63 -52.59
C MET A 695 -9.12 -18.29 -52.03
N VAL A 696 -9.03 -17.72 -50.83
CA VAL A 696 -7.74 -17.41 -50.21
C VAL A 696 -7.03 -18.69 -49.74
N SER A 697 -7.77 -19.70 -49.26
CA SER A 697 -7.18 -20.98 -48.84
C SER A 697 -6.69 -21.85 -50.01
N SER A 698 -7.30 -21.76 -51.20
CA SER A 698 -6.85 -22.53 -52.37
C SER A 698 -5.62 -21.93 -53.05
N SER A 699 -5.40 -20.61 -52.95
CA SER A 699 -4.16 -19.96 -53.43
C SER A 699 -2.96 -20.09 -52.47
N PHE A 700 -3.16 -20.68 -51.29
CA PHE A 700 -2.12 -20.88 -50.28
C PHE A 700 -1.52 -22.29 -50.31
N ILE A 701 -2.02 -23.18 -51.19
CA ILE A 701 -1.59 -24.59 -51.31
C ILE A 701 -0.87 -24.90 -52.65
N ASP A 702 -0.90 -24.00 -53.63
CA ASP A 702 0.03 -23.97 -54.78
C ASP A 702 1.09 -22.89 -54.57
#